data_AF-A0A7S8EIL0-F1
#
_entry.id   AF-A0A7S8EIL0-F1
#
_cell.length_a   1.000
_cell.length_b   1.000
_cell.length_c   1.000
_cell.angle_alpha   90.00
_cell.angle_beta   90.00
_cell.angle_gamma   90.00
#
_symmetry.space_group_name_H-M   'P 1'
#
loop_
_entity.id
_entity.type
_entity.pdbx_description
1 polymer ?
#
loop_
_entity_poly.entity_id
_entity_poly.type
_entity_poly.pdbx_seq_one_letter_code
_entity_poly.pdbx_strand_id
1 'polypeptide(L)'
;MIHQMSQSPIYFNTLVLENDLLGDLEGSVLFCQSSVMPSRASSHPDDRQPRLTSLRRTMLMFKPKTEIPYSSNITISIVDDEDSVVFSTILLPPPSLPRPDEAYSQFLYGSNFWHCIIPWSYIKPGISFAFNLNGLSGCYQKADVGGAGELIINTIDIGMLTKNREVFSFQYDSAYHTQYFETIPVSKLIVNEYEPVHWKEIVLPDGTLYRTHSMSEGGVYSGDLRQRIGKELISLGINNANYGIFSSPGVGESLLSNPYYVAQCTAHNSVGNYTNGIVVHGLSGGGGMVTLHGTLSNEFSHELGHCYGMGHYPGGFKGSIHRSAGNINSAWGWDSGKNKFIPNFDVKESGSPACYEDECQAPFFGHKFGSDSMAGGDSFNTSLNVYTPYTPYTLKSIQEFFERKVVFNKHSSTGYSKWNEHSLKMEEWSDSFTAPPECLSSLKMMNNLIENNNLINIVQYDGNYSKFIFIPPARPDNAGKGLRIIHDATLVSYLFINYIGITLTDQVLYFESDGSRWVSVKEFAFNVARKPQHQGIRVTTLVGYYDPEAKIDSYVYPALHCAYGNTFENNRDAEVFKRGHYAEITNSKGELLRFLLRSERLDKNFMNRFHLNVATSFAPTHITIFANGTAVASRELQPPIGGTRHTENGRAM
;
A
#
# COMPACT_ATOMS: atom_id res chain seq x y z
N MET A 1 3.23 -55.32 -8.33
CA MET A 1 3.38 -54.54 -9.57
C MET A 1 2.00 -54.35 -10.18
N ILE A 2 1.34 -53.24 -9.85
CA ILE A 2 0.08 -52.83 -10.49
C ILE A 2 0.50 -51.81 -11.56
N HIS A 3 0.15 -52.09 -12.82
CA HIS A 3 0.34 -51.18 -13.94
C HIS A 3 -0.34 -49.83 -13.64
N GLN A 4 0.46 -48.80 -13.32
CA GLN A 4 0.07 -47.43 -13.61
C GLN A 4 0.12 -47.29 -15.14
N MET A 5 -1.04 -47.39 -15.80
CA MET A 5 -1.17 -46.85 -17.15
C MET A 5 -0.84 -45.36 -17.06
N SER A 6 0.27 -44.93 -17.68
CA SER A 6 0.61 -43.52 -17.77
C SER A 6 -0.46 -42.83 -18.61
N GLN A 7 -1.45 -42.23 -17.95
CA GLN A 7 -2.38 -41.35 -18.65
C GLN A 7 -1.57 -40.22 -19.31
N SER A 8 -1.88 -39.93 -20.56
CA SER A 8 -1.24 -38.82 -21.28
C SER A 8 -1.55 -37.52 -20.55
N PRO A 9 -0.60 -36.58 -20.46
CA PRO A 9 -0.82 -35.33 -19.75
C PRO A 9 -1.96 -34.52 -20.40
N ILE A 10 -2.77 -33.87 -19.56
CA ILE A 10 -3.83 -32.97 -20.00
C ILE A 10 -3.28 -31.55 -20.03
N TYR A 11 -3.27 -30.92 -21.22
CA TYR A 11 -2.78 -29.56 -21.40
C TYR A 11 -3.90 -28.53 -21.24
N PHE A 12 -3.69 -27.53 -20.39
CA PHE A 12 -4.62 -26.42 -20.19
C PHE A 12 -4.67 -25.47 -21.40
N ASN A 13 -3.49 -25.00 -21.83
CA ASN A 13 -3.32 -24.11 -22.97
C ASN A 13 -2.93 -24.91 -24.22
N THR A 14 -3.92 -25.20 -25.04
CA THR A 14 -3.78 -25.90 -26.33
C THR A 14 -3.81 -24.95 -27.53
N LEU A 15 -3.76 -23.63 -27.30
CA LEU A 15 -3.86 -22.64 -28.36
C LEU A 15 -2.66 -22.71 -29.33
N VAL A 16 -2.97 -22.45 -30.59
CA VAL A 16 -1.97 -22.11 -31.61
C VAL A 16 -1.67 -20.62 -31.45
N LEU A 17 -0.51 -20.32 -30.86
CA LEU A 17 -0.10 -18.95 -30.56
C LEU A 17 0.59 -18.30 -31.78
N GLU A 18 0.37 -17.01 -31.97
CA GLU A 18 0.98 -16.16 -33.01
C GLU A 18 2.43 -15.77 -32.66
N ASN A 19 3.19 -15.32 -33.67
CA ASN A 19 4.61 -14.97 -33.47
C ASN A 19 4.74 -13.61 -32.77
N ASP A 20 5.49 -13.57 -31.67
CA ASP A 20 5.80 -12.34 -30.94
C ASP A 20 7.17 -11.76 -31.31
N LEU A 21 8.03 -12.52 -31.99
CA LEU A 21 9.42 -12.14 -32.26
C LEU A 21 9.59 -11.46 -33.61
N LEU A 22 10.50 -10.48 -33.66
CA LEU A 22 11.02 -9.91 -34.90
C LEU A 22 12.37 -10.55 -35.23
N GLY A 23 12.48 -11.27 -36.34
CA GLY A 23 13.70 -11.95 -36.79
C GLY A 23 13.40 -13.29 -37.46
N ASP A 24 14.45 -14.08 -37.70
CA ASP A 24 14.36 -15.41 -38.34
C ASP A 24 13.83 -16.49 -37.38
N LEU A 25 14.02 -16.30 -36.08
CA LEU A 25 13.46 -17.19 -35.06
C LEU A 25 12.05 -16.73 -34.71
N GLU A 26 11.06 -17.54 -35.05
CA GLU A 26 9.65 -17.28 -34.74
C GLU A 26 9.17 -18.05 -33.51
N GLY A 27 8.41 -17.38 -32.66
CA GLY A 27 7.76 -18.00 -31.52
C GLY A 27 7.00 -16.99 -30.66
N SER A 28 6.23 -17.51 -29.72
CA SER A 28 5.40 -16.72 -28.81
C SER A 28 6.08 -16.60 -27.45
N VAL A 29 5.93 -15.45 -26.81
CA VAL A 29 6.52 -15.13 -25.50
C VAL A 29 5.42 -14.82 -24.51
N LEU A 30 5.39 -15.56 -23.41
CA LEU A 30 4.52 -15.35 -22.27
C LEU A 30 5.38 -15.02 -21.05
N PHE A 31 4.80 -14.29 -20.12
CA PHE A 31 5.43 -13.98 -18.83
C PHE A 31 4.58 -14.51 -17.69
N CYS A 32 5.19 -14.77 -16.55
CA CYS A 32 4.46 -15.12 -15.34
C CYS A 32 5.05 -14.41 -14.11
N GLN A 33 4.18 -13.71 -13.39
CA GLN A 33 4.43 -13.10 -12.09
C GLN A 33 3.35 -13.58 -11.11
N SER A 34 2.38 -12.74 -10.71
CA SER A 34 1.22 -13.21 -9.93
C SER A 34 0.26 -14.08 -10.76
N SER A 35 0.24 -13.87 -12.06
CA SER A 35 -0.48 -14.68 -13.04
C SER A 35 0.32 -14.81 -14.33
N VAL A 36 -0.01 -15.81 -15.15
CA VAL A 36 0.48 -15.91 -16.52
C VAL A 36 -0.16 -14.80 -17.36
N MET A 37 0.69 -14.00 -18.02
CA MET A 37 0.32 -12.98 -18.98
C MET A 37 0.38 -13.58 -20.39
N PRO A 38 -0.65 -13.39 -21.24
CA PRO A 38 -0.71 -14.02 -22.55
C PRO A 38 0.34 -13.44 -23.52
N SER A 39 0.57 -14.17 -24.62
CA SER A 39 1.30 -13.67 -25.78
C SER A 39 0.63 -12.40 -26.30
N ARG A 40 1.41 -11.34 -26.56
CA ARG A 40 0.87 -10.06 -27.07
C ARG A 40 0.27 -10.21 -28.45
N ALA A 41 0.80 -11.10 -29.30
CA ALA A 41 0.28 -11.36 -30.63
C ALA A 41 -0.97 -12.25 -30.59
N SER A 42 -1.17 -13.01 -29.52
CA SER A 42 -2.30 -13.96 -29.39
C SER A 42 -3.36 -13.52 -28.38
N SER A 43 -3.23 -12.33 -27.79
CA SER A 43 -4.16 -11.83 -26.77
C SER A 43 -5.49 -11.44 -27.40
N HIS A 44 -6.60 -11.76 -26.73
CA HIS A 44 -7.91 -11.33 -27.17
C HIS A 44 -8.03 -9.79 -27.03
N PRO A 45 -8.60 -9.05 -28.01
CA PRO A 45 -8.63 -7.58 -27.99
C PRO A 45 -9.32 -6.97 -26.75
N ASP A 46 -10.38 -7.64 -26.28
CA ASP A 46 -11.10 -7.24 -25.06
C ASP A 46 -10.51 -7.81 -23.76
N ASP A 47 -9.37 -8.51 -23.83
CA ASP A 47 -8.77 -9.11 -22.63
C ASP A 47 -8.09 -8.05 -21.76
N ARG A 48 -8.43 -8.05 -20.48
CA ARG A 48 -7.85 -7.15 -19.51
C ARG A 48 -6.91 -7.93 -18.61
N GLN A 49 -5.62 -7.82 -18.89
CA GLN A 49 -4.55 -8.55 -18.20
C GLN A 49 -3.57 -7.58 -17.54
N PRO A 50 -2.95 -7.96 -16.40
CA PRO A 50 -1.82 -7.21 -15.85
C PRO A 50 -0.64 -7.21 -16.85
N ARG A 51 0.21 -6.20 -16.73
CA ARG A 51 1.53 -6.12 -17.40
C ARG A 51 2.64 -6.57 -16.45
N LEU A 52 3.90 -6.59 -16.90
CA LEU A 52 5.02 -6.89 -16.00
C LEU A 52 5.12 -5.82 -14.91
N THR A 53 5.18 -6.22 -13.65
CA THR A 53 5.53 -5.34 -12.53
C THR A 53 7.05 -5.23 -12.47
N SER A 54 7.60 -4.00 -12.43
CA SER A 54 9.04 -3.78 -12.28
C SER A 54 9.59 -4.45 -11.03
N LEU A 55 10.86 -4.86 -11.11
CA LEU A 55 11.61 -5.39 -9.98
C LEU A 55 10.90 -6.56 -9.29
N ARG A 56 10.32 -7.45 -10.11
CA ARG A 56 9.70 -8.70 -9.65
C ARG A 56 10.22 -9.88 -10.44
N ARG A 57 10.51 -10.97 -9.72
CA ARG A 57 10.96 -12.23 -10.31
C ARG A 57 9.93 -12.68 -11.33
N THR A 58 10.39 -13.04 -12.52
CA THR A 58 9.50 -13.32 -13.65
C THR A 58 9.91 -14.61 -14.31
N MET A 59 8.97 -15.53 -14.50
CA MET A 59 9.17 -16.62 -15.44
C MET A 59 8.89 -16.13 -16.84
N LEU A 60 9.81 -16.37 -17.76
CA LEU A 60 9.56 -16.22 -19.19
C LEU A 60 9.32 -17.58 -19.79
N MET A 61 8.27 -17.70 -20.59
CA MET A 61 7.95 -18.89 -21.37
C MET A 61 7.99 -18.57 -22.86
N PHE A 62 8.71 -19.38 -23.63
CA PHE A 62 8.87 -19.26 -25.07
C PHE A 62 8.33 -20.51 -25.77
N LYS A 63 7.38 -20.33 -26.69
CA LYS A 63 6.83 -21.41 -27.52
C LYS A 63 7.27 -21.20 -28.97
N PRO A 64 8.26 -21.96 -29.49
CA PRO A 64 8.71 -21.81 -30.86
C PRO A 64 7.62 -22.24 -31.86
N LYS A 65 7.59 -21.61 -33.05
CA LYS A 65 6.67 -21.97 -34.13
C LYS A 65 7.03 -23.31 -34.78
N THR A 66 8.30 -23.64 -34.79
CA THR A 66 8.82 -24.92 -35.27
C THR A 66 9.23 -25.80 -34.10
N GLU A 67 9.19 -27.11 -34.28
CA GLU A 67 9.70 -28.03 -33.27
C GLU A 67 11.22 -27.85 -33.10
N ILE A 68 11.67 -27.72 -31.85
CA ILE A 68 13.08 -27.58 -31.50
C ILE A 68 13.47 -28.81 -30.67
N PRO A 69 14.53 -29.55 -31.05
CA PRO A 69 15.02 -30.67 -30.25
C PRO A 69 15.35 -30.22 -28.82
N TYR A 70 14.94 -30.98 -27.80
CA TYR A 70 15.14 -30.63 -26.39
C TYR A 70 16.62 -30.53 -25.96
N SER A 71 17.55 -31.03 -26.79
CA SER A 71 19.00 -30.87 -26.62
C SER A 71 19.55 -29.53 -27.14
N SER A 72 18.71 -28.70 -27.77
CA SER A 72 19.12 -27.41 -28.32
C SER A 72 19.25 -26.37 -27.21
N ASN A 73 20.22 -25.46 -27.36
CA ASN A 73 20.40 -24.34 -26.43
C ASN A 73 19.80 -23.08 -27.04
N ILE A 74 18.61 -22.70 -26.59
CA ILE A 74 18.04 -21.39 -26.89
C ILE A 74 18.60 -20.41 -25.87
N THR A 75 19.46 -19.50 -26.32
CA THR A 75 19.98 -18.44 -25.46
C THR A 75 19.01 -17.27 -25.47
N ILE A 76 18.72 -16.72 -24.29
CA ILE A 76 17.95 -15.49 -24.14
C ILE A 76 18.82 -14.42 -23.47
N SER A 77 18.79 -13.21 -24.00
CA SER A 77 19.48 -12.04 -23.45
C SER A 77 18.49 -10.91 -23.22
N ILE A 78 18.62 -10.23 -22.08
CA ILE A 78 17.89 -9.00 -21.77
C ILE A 78 18.75 -7.84 -22.24
N VAL A 79 18.17 -7.01 -23.09
CA VAL A 79 18.80 -5.82 -23.65
C VAL A 79 18.11 -4.60 -23.04
N ASP A 80 18.89 -3.65 -22.53
CA ASP A 80 18.37 -2.39 -21.99
C ASP A 80 18.16 -1.31 -23.07
N ASP A 81 17.73 -0.12 -22.66
CA ASP A 81 17.51 1.02 -23.57
C ASP A 81 18.80 1.56 -24.22
N GLU A 82 19.98 1.15 -23.74
CA GLU A 82 21.29 1.51 -24.30
C GLU A 82 21.83 0.41 -25.24
N ASP A 83 20.95 -0.52 -25.67
CA ASP A 83 21.28 -1.69 -26.49
C ASP A 83 22.33 -2.62 -25.85
N SER A 84 22.50 -2.54 -24.52
CA SER A 84 23.47 -3.34 -23.78
C SER A 84 22.85 -4.62 -23.22
N VAL A 85 23.55 -5.74 -23.37
CA VAL A 85 23.13 -7.02 -22.77
C VAL A 85 23.41 -6.97 -21.26
N VAL A 86 22.35 -6.88 -20.46
CA VAL A 86 22.45 -6.80 -18.99
C VAL A 86 22.30 -8.15 -18.29
N PHE A 87 21.72 -9.14 -18.97
CA PHE A 87 21.55 -10.50 -18.46
C PHE A 87 21.45 -11.48 -19.62
N SER A 88 22.00 -12.69 -19.46
CA SER A 88 21.88 -13.75 -20.45
C SER A 88 21.80 -15.11 -19.76
N THR A 89 20.96 -16.01 -20.30
CA THR A 89 20.81 -17.38 -19.81
C THR A 89 20.33 -18.31 -20.93
N ILE A 90 20.31 -19.62 -20.66
CA ILE A 90 19.77 -20.64 -21.57
C ILE A 90 18.37 -21.03 -21.09
N LEU A 91 17.43 -21.16 -22.02
CA LEU A 91 16.10 -21.65 -21.71
C LEU A 91 16.13 -23.15 -21.38
N LEU A 92 15.37 -23.54 -20.36
CA LEU A 92 15.14 -24.92 -19.99
C LEU A 92 14.08 -25.56 -20.92
N PRO A 93 14.22 -26.86 -21.24
CA PRO A 93 13.38 -27.52 -22.23
C PRO A 93 11.96 -27.82 -21.71
N PRO A 94 10.97 -28.03 -22.60
CA PRO A 94 9.56 -28.22 -22.23
C PRO A 94 9.25 -29.27 -21.16
N PRO A 95 9.93 -30.44 -21.09
CA PRO A 95 9.67 -31.42 -20.02
C PRO A 95 9.96 -30.91 -18.59
N SER A 96 10.77 -29.85 -18.47
CA SER A 96 11.16 -29.24 -17.20
C SER A 96 10.26 -28.07 -16.78
N LEU A 97 9.27 -27.70 -17.60
CA LEU A 97 8.31 -26.65 -17.24
C LEU A 97 7.68 -26.97 -15.88
N PRO A 98 7.58 -25.98 -14.97
CA PRO A 98 6.98 -26.19 -13.66
C PRO A 98 5.60 -26.83 -13.73
N ARG A 99 5.35 -27.71 -12.77
CA ARG A 99 4.07 -28.40 -12.60
C ARG A 99 3.31 -27.80 -11.42
N PRO A 100 1.98 -27.93 -11.39
CA PRO A 100 1.23 -27.66 -10.17
C PRO A 100 1.56 -28.72 -9.10
N ASP A 101 0.92 -28.66 -7.93
CA ASP A 101 1.14 -29.69 -6.90
C ASP A 101 0.56 -31.06 -7.29
N GLU A 102 0.77 -32.04 -6.41
CA GLU A 102 0.42 -33.45 -6.65
C GLU A 102 -1.09 -33.63 -6.92
N ALA A 103 -1.94 -32.82 -6.29
CA ALA A 103 -3.38 -32.82 -6.48
C ALA A 103 -3.79 -32.50 -7.93
N TYR A 104 -2.96 -31.76 -8.68
CA TYR A 104 -3.15 -31.43 -10.09
C TYR A 104 -2.17 -32.14 -11.02
N SER A 105 -1.52 -33.22 -10.58
CA SER A 105 -0.39 -33.86 -11.29
C SER A 105 -0.68 -34.31 -12.74
N GLN A 106 -1.96 -34.51 -13.09
CA GLN A 106 -2.40 -34.83 -14.46
C GLN A 106 -2.41 -33.63 -15.42
N PHE A 107 -2.37 -32.40 -14.90
CA PHE A 107 -2.48 -31.17 -15.66
C PHE A 107 -1.13 -30.49 -15.87
N LEU A 108 -0.88 -30.06 -17.10
CA LEU A 108 0.26 -29.23 -17.48
C LEU A 108 -0.26 -27.92 -18.09
N TYR A 109 0.48 -26.82 -17.89
CA TYR A 109 0.07 -25.53 -18.44
C TYR A 109 -0.08 -25.57 -19.96
N GLY A 110 0.89 -26.17 -20.68
CA GLY A 110 0.82 -26.37 -22.12
C GLY A 110 2.01 -27.18 -22.63
N SER A 111 2.01 -27.49 -23.92
CA SER A 111 3.10 -28.22 -24.57
C SER A 111 4.10 -27.27 -25.25
N ASN A 112 5.35 -27.73 -25.41
CA ASN A 112 6.42 -27.06 -26.13
C ASN A 112 6.80 -25.65 -25.60
N PHE A 113 6.64 -25.40 -24.30
CA PHE A 113 7.11 -24.16 -23.67
C PHE A 113 8.51 -24.35 -23.09
N TRP A 114 9.50 -23.72 -23.74
CA TRP A 114 10.81 -23.47 -23.14
C TRP A 114 10.69 -22.36 -22.11
N HIS A 115 11.50 -22.36 -21.05
CA HIS A 115 11.34 -21.34 -20.02
C HIS A 115 12.63 -21.00 -19.28
N CYS A 116 12.65 -19.85 -18.62
CA CYS A 116 13.66 -19.51 -17.63
C CYS A 116 13.07 -18.62 -16.54
N ILE A 117 13.78 -18.52 -15.41
CA ILE A 117 13.46 -17.56 -14.35
C ILE A 117 14.41 -16.38 -14.45
N ILE A 118 13.86 -15.20 -14.67
CA ILE A 118 14.59 -13.94 -14.70
C ILE A 118 14.61 -13.36 -13.29
N PRO A 119 15.80 -13.06 -12.74
CA PRO A 119 15.92 -12.35 -11.47
C PRO A 119 15.22 -10.98 -11.52
N TRP A 120 14.59 -10.60 -10.41
CA TRP A 120 13.80 -9.38 -10.33
C TRP A 120 14.57 -8.13 -10.75
N SER A 121 15.87 -8.06 -10.48
CA SER A 121 16.72 -6.89 -10.74
C SER A 121 16.86 -6.51 -12.22
N TYR A 122 16.51 -7.42 -13.14
CA TYR A 122 16.59 -7.20 -14.58
C TYR A 122 15.23 -6.89 -15.22
N ILE A 123 14.13 -6.97 -14.47
CA ILE A 123 12.80 -6.58 -14.96
C ILE A 123 12.62 -5.09 -14.68
N LYS A 124 12.92 -4.27 -15.68
CA LYS A 124 12.83 -2.81 -15.64
C LYS A 124 12.16 -2.30 -16.92
N PRO A 125 11.58 -1.09 -16.91
CA PRO A 125 11.09 -0.46 -18.12
C PRO A 125 12.22 -0.28 -19.14
N GLY A 126 11.86 -0.36 -20.43
CA GLY A 126 12.81 -0.23 -21.54
C GLY A 126 13.41 -1.52 -22.07
N ILE A 127 13.31 -2.62 -21.31
CA ILE A 127 13.97 -3.86 -21.70
C ILE A 127 13.34 -4.54 -22.93
N SER A 128 14.19 -5.24 -23.68
CA SER A 128 13.81 -6.17 -24.75
C SER A 128 14.44 -7.55 -24.51
N PHE A 129 13.88 -8.60 -25.11
CA PHE A 129 14.42 -9.96 -25.02
C PHE A 129 14.91 -10.44 -26.37
N ALA A 130 16.21 -10.68 -26.49
CA ALA A 130 16.83 -11.25 -27.67
C ALA A 130 16.98 -12.77 -27.51
N PHE A 131 16.46 -13.53 -28.47
CA PHE A 131 16.54 -14.98 -28.53
C PHE A 131 17.53 -15.39 -29.63
N ASN A 132 18.37 -16.38 -29.34
CA ASN A 132 19.31 -16.96 -30.29
C ASN A 132 19.26 -18.48 -30.27
N LEU A 133 19.21 -19.07 -31.46
CA LEU A 133 19.27 -20.52 -31.67
C LEU A 133 20.05 -20.82 -32.94
N ASN A 134 21.25 -21.40 -32.81
CA ASN A 134 22.05 -21.89 -33.95
C ASN A 134 22.21 -20.85 -35.08
N GLY A 135 22.38 -19.57 -34.74
CA GLY A 135 22.51 -18.47 -35.70
C GLY A 135 21.18 -17.82 -36.13
N LEU A 136 20.03 -18.42 -35.82
CA LEU A 136 18.74 -17.75 -35.92
C LEU A 136 18.58 -16.77 -34.76
N SER A 137 18.01 -15.60 -35.04
CA SER A 137 17.76 -14.56 -34.05
C SER A 137 16.31 -14.12 -34.07
N GLY A 138 15.77 -13.75 -32.91
CA GLY A 138 14.44 -13.16 -32.80
C GLY A 138 14.37 -12.23 -31.60
N CYS A 139 13.70 -11.10 -31.73
CA CYS A 139 13.64 -10.08 -30.68
C CYS A 139 12.20 -9.79 -30.23
N TYR A 140 11.94 -9.94 -28.94
CA TYR A 140 10.76 -9.40 -28.28
C TYR A 140 11.07 -7.96 -27.84
N GLN A 141 10.77 -7.00 -28.71
CA GLN A 141 11.06 -5.59 -28.45
C GLN A 141 10.09 -4.97 -27.45
N LYS A 142 10.58 -4.03 -26.63
CA LYS A 142 9.79 -3.12 -25.78
C LYS A 142 8.78 -3.85 -24.89
N ALA A 143 9.28 -4.61 -23.92
CA ALA A 143 8.41 -5.25 -22.94
C ALA A 143 7.62 -4.19 -22.15
N ASP A 144 6.32 -4.41 -21.98
CA ASP A 144 5.46 -3.52 -21.18
C ASP A 144 5.69 -3.81 -19.70
N VAL A 145 6.53 -2.97 -19.07
CA VAL A 145 6.90 -3.06 -17.65
C VAL A 145 6.43 -1.80 -16.93
N GLY A 146 5.54 -2.00 -15.97
CA GLY A 146 4.96 -0.96 -15.12
C GLY A 146 5.78 -0.65 -13.87
N GLY A 147 5.20 0.13 -12.96
CA GLY A 147 5.87 0.64 -11.77
C GLY A 147 6.24 -0.43 -10.73
N ALA A 148 7.24 -0.13 -9.90
CA ALA A 148 7.63 -0.98 -8.77
C ALA A 148 6.73 -0.71 -7.56
N GLY A 149 5.44 -1.04 -7.69
CA GLY A 149 4.44 -0.83 -6.63
C GLY A 149 4.74 -1.63 -5.36
N GLU A 150 4.38 -1.08 -4.20
CA GLU A 150 4.59 -1.70 -2.89
C GLU A 150 3.30 -1.76 -2.08
N LEU A 151 3.17 -2.76 -1.22
CA LEU A 151 2.10 -2.88 -0.24
C LEU A 151 2.70 -2.99 1.17
N ILE A 152 2.17 -2.22 2.12
CA ILE A 152 2.46 -2.38 3.56
C ILE A 152 1.17 -2.84 4.24
N ILE A 153 1.22 -3.94 4.99
CA ILE A 153 0.13 -4.42 5.83
C ILE A 153 0.58 -4.37 7.29
N ASN A 154 0.05 -3.44 8.07
CA ASN A 154 0.17 -3.50 9.52
C ASN A 154 -0.86 -4.50 10.06
N THR A 155 -0.50 -5.31 11.05
CA THR A 155 -1.39 -6.29 11.67
C THR A 155 -1.48 -6.05 13.16
N ILE A 156 -2.70 -5.95 13.71
CA ILE A 156 -2.94 -5.76 15.15
C ILE A 156 -4.17 -6.55 15.62
N ASP A 157 -4.09 -7.16 16.80
CA ASP A 157 -5.23 -7.83 17.44
C ASP A 157 -5.76 -6.99 18.61
N ILE A 158 -7.04 -6.66 18.57
CA ILE A 158 -7.64 -5.58 19.38
C ILE A 158 -8.77 -6.14 20.25
N GLY A 159 -8.59 -6.01 21.58
CA GLY A 159 -9.61 -6.27 22.59
C GLY A 159 -10.15 -4.97 23.19
N MET A 160 -11.44 -4.71 23.02
CA MET A 160 -12.11 -3.48 23.44
C MET A 160 -13.10 -3.78 24.59
N LEU A 161 -12.73 -3.44 25.82
CA LEU A 161 -13.47 -3.80 27.05
C LEU A 161 -13.59 -5.32 27.27
N THR A 162 -12.73 -6.08 26.59
CA THR A 162 -12.58 -7.53 26.65
C THR A 162 -11.19 -7.89 26.12
N LYS A 163 -10.71 -9.11 26.37
CA LYS A 163 -9.44 -9.58 25.81
C LYS A 163 -9.52 -9.68 24.28
N ASN A 164 -8.39 -9.45 23.61
CA ASN A 164 -8.21 -9.70 22.18
C ASN A 164 -8.37 -11.21 21.87
N ARG A 165 -8.51 -11.57 20.59
CA ARG A 165 -8.96 -12.92 20.19
C ARG A 165 -7.84 -13.96 20.13
N GLU A 166 -6.60 -13.53 19.87
CA GLU A 166 -5.41 -14.38 19.72
C GLU A 166 -5.52 -15.42 18.57
N VAL A 167 -6.28 -15.08 17.52
CA VAL A 167 -6.51 -15.96 16.33
C VAL A 167 -6.01 -15.35 15.01
N PHE A 168 -5.10 -14.37 15.07
CA PHE A 168 -4.60 -13.69 13.89
C PHE A 168 -3.45 -14.45 13.22
N SER A 169 -3.71 -15.62 12.65
CA SER A 169 -2.66 -16.47 12.05
C SER A 169 -1.82 -15.75 10.99
N PHE A 170 -2.43 -14.91 10.15
CA PHE A 170 -1.71 -14.08 9.18
C PHE A 170 -0.68 -13.16 9.84
N GLN A 171 -0.93 -12.64 11.05
CA GLN A 171 0.02 -11.75 11.72
C GLN A 171 1.36 -12.46 12.00
N TYR A 172 1.33 -13.74 12.38
CA TYR A 172 2.50 -14.40 12.97
C TYR A 172 3.24 -15.37 12.04
N ASP A 173 2.61 -15.82 10.95
CA ASP A 173 3.19 -16.83 10.04
C ASP A 173 3.62 -16.22 8.70
N SER A 174 4.94 -16.16 8.51
CA SER A 174 5.55 -15.64 7.28
C SER A 174 5.19 -16.40 6.02
N ALA A 175 4.82 -17.68 6.11
CA ALA A 175 4.40 -18.45 4.95
C ALA A 175 3.09 -17.92 4.36
N TYR A 176 2.20 -17.37 5.20
CA TYR A 176 0.98 -16.71 4.73
C TYR A 176 1.25 -15.35 4.10
N HIS A 177 2.34 -14.67 4.46
CA HIS A 177 2.73 -13.41 3.81
C HIS A 177 3.21 -13.69 2.39
N THR A 178 4.08 -14.69 2.22
CA THR A 178 4.59 -15.11 0.91
C THR A 178 3.46 -15.59 0.00
N GLN A 179 2.56 -16.44 0.51
CA GLN A 179 1.41 -16.90 -0.27
C GLN A 179 0.53 -15.75 -0.77
N TYR A 180 0.30 -14.72 0.05
CA TYR A 180 -0.46 -13.55 -0.38
C TYR A 180 0.31 -12.70 -1.40
N PHE A 181 1.63 -12.52 -1.23
CA PHE A 181 2.47 -11.81 -2.21
C PHE A 181 2.37 -12.42 -3.62
N GLU A 182 2.25 -13.73 -3.73
CA GLU A 182 2.11 -14.41 -5.02
C GLU A 182 0.76 -14.16 -5.70
N THR A 183 -0.26 -13.66 -5.00
CA THR A 183 -1.59 -13.40 -5.58
C THR A 183 -1.79 -11.97 -6.07
N ILE A 184 -0.92 -11.01 -5.74
CA ILE A 184 -1.09 -9.58 -6.09
C ILE A 184 0.10 -9.06 -6.91
N PRO A 185 -0.08 -8.08 -7.83
CA PRO A 185 0.97 -7.58 -8.73
C PRO A 185 1.80 -6.44 -8.11
N VAL A 186 2.53 -6.73 -7.02
CA VAL A 186 3.48 -5.79 -6.38
C VAL A 186 4.93 -6.23 -6.54
N SER A 187 5.87 -5.29 -6.47
CA SER A 187 7.31 -5.56 -6.38
C SER A 187 7.73 -5.94 -4.96
N LYS A 188 7.07 -5.37 -3.96
CA LYS A 188 7.38 -5.58 -2.54
C LYS A 188 6.11 -5.64 -1.68
N LEU A 189 6.08 -6.58 -0.75
CA LEU A 189 5.09 -6.64 0.34
C LEU A 189 5.83 -6.60 1.68
N ILE A 190 5.45 -5.66 2.55
CA ILE A 190 5.90 -5.59 3.94
C ILE A 190 4.73 -5.93 4.85
N VAL A 191 4.89 -6.92 5.73
CA VAL A 191 3.91 -7.21 6.79
C VAL A 191 4.53 -6.83 8.12
N ASN A 192 3.88 -5.93 8.85
CA ASN A 192 4.38 -5.32 10.09
C ASN A 192 3.52 -5.70 11.29
N GLU A 193 4.10 -6.39 12.26
CA GLU A 193 3.41 -6.81 13.47
C GLU A 193 3.36 -5.66 14.50
N TYR A 194 2.14 -5.31 14.93
CA TYR A 194 1.90 -4.54 16.16
C TYR A 194 1.61 -5.49 17.32
N GLU A 195 2.04 -5.11 18.53
CA GLU A 195 1.66 -5.83 19.76
C GLU A 195 0.13 -5.85 19.93
N PRO A 196 -0.46 -6.98 20.37
CA PRO A 196 -1.89 -7.05 20.64
C PRO A 196 -2.26 -6.09 21.78
N VAL A 197 -3.48 -5.55 21.71
CA VAL A 197 -3.97 -4.61 22.73
C VAL A 197 -5.21 -5.13 23.43
N HIS A 198 -5.29 -4.88 24.73
CA HIS A 198 -6.48 -5.07 25.53
C HIS A 198 -6.74 -3.80 26.33
N TRP A 199 -7.68 -3.01 25.86
CA TRP A 199 -8.06 -1.75 26.50
C TRP A 199 -9.29 -1.96 27.39
N LYS A 200 -9.07 -1.91 28.70
CA LYS A 200 -10.12 -2.04 29.73
C LYS A 200 -10.95 -0.77 29.94
N GLU A 201 -10.49 0.33 29.35
CA GLU A 201 -11.12 1.64 29.42
C GLU A 201 -11.09 2.26 28.02
N ILE A 202 -12.23 2.78 27.57
CA ILE A 202 -12.39 3.41 26.27
C ILE A 202 -13.10 4.75 26.45
N VAL A 203 -12.55 5.80 25.85
CA VAL A 203 -13.17 7.12 25.71
C VAL A 203 -13.48 7.35 24.23
N LEU A 204 -14.74 7.57 23.90
CA LEU A 204 -15.18 7.93 22.57
C LEU A 204 -14.88 9.41 22.27
N PRO A 205 -14.86 9.82 20.98
CA PRO A 205 -14.55 11.20 20.61
C PRO A 205 -15.55 12.25 21.14
N ASP A 206 -16.73 11.86 21.58
CA ASP A 206 -17.71 12.76 22.24
C ASP A 206 -17.49 12.89 23.76
N GLY A 207 -16.49 12.20 24.32
CA GLY A 207 -16.18 12.16 25.76
C GLY A 207 -16.85 11.00 26.50
N THR A 208 -17.63 10.15 25.83
CA THR A 208 -18.28 9.00 26.48
C THR A 208 -17.24 7.99 26.97
N LEU A 209 -17.27 7.67 28.28
CA LEU A 209 -16.36 6.75 28.94
C LEU A 209 -17.01 5.38 29.18
N TYR A 210 -16.35 4.31 28.74
CA TYR A 210 -16.72 2.92 29.02
C TYR A 210 -15.64 2.17 29.80
N ARG A 211 -16.07 1.37 30.79
CA ARG A 211 -15.22 0.53 31.64
C ARG A 211 -15.60 -0.95 31.64
N THR A 212 -16.78 -1.29 31.13
CA THR A 212 -17.35 -2.65 31.18
C THR A 212 -17.84 -3.10 29.80
N HIS A 213 -18.75 -2.35 29.19
CA HIS A 213 -19.25 -2.55 27.84
C HIS A 213 -19.65 -1.21 27.22
N SER A 214 -19.79 -1.17 25.89
CA SER A 214 -20.41 -0.06 25.17
C SER A 214 -21.92 0.00 25.43
N MET A 215 -22.50 1.20 25.38
CA MET A 215 -23.95 1.40 25.47
C MET A 215 -24.68 1.16 24.15
N SER A 216 -23.95 0.94 23.04
CA SER A 216 -24.52 0.52 21.76
C SER A 216 -24.61 -1.01 21.66
N GLU A 217 -25.40 -1.50 20.71
CA GLU A 217 -25.28 -2.88 20.24
C GLU A 217 -24.08 -3.00 19.28
N GLY A 218 -23.44 -4.16 19.29
CA GLY A 218 -22.39 -4.54 18.34
C GLY A 218 -22.89 -5.55 17.31
N GLY A 219 -22.24 -5.59 16.16
CA GLY A 219 -22.42 -6.63 15.15
C GLY A 219 -21.13 -6.90 14.39
N VAL A 220 -21.14 -7.87 13.46
CA VAL A 220 -19.97 -8.13 12.61
C VAL A 220 -19.62 -6.90 11.75
N TYR A 221 -20.63 -6.15 11.31
CA TYR A 221 -20.51 -4.90 10.52
C TYR A 221 -20.77 -3.60 11.31
N SER A 222 -21.16 -3.66 12.59
CA SER A 222 -21.65 -2.51 13.35
C SER A 222 -21.10 -2.43 14.78
N GLY A 223 -21.29 -1.29 15.43
CA GLY A 223 -20.84 -1.00 16.79
C GLY A 223 -19.98 0.25 16.86
N ASP A 224 -20.12 1.03 17.93
CA ASP A 224 -19.33 2.25 18.13
C ASP A 224 -17.84 1.95 18.38
N LEU A 225 -17.50 0.93 19.17
CA LEU A 225 -16.11 0.52 19.42
C LEU A 225 -15.46 0.07 18.11
N ARG A 226 -16.18 -0.72 17.30
CA ARG A 226 -15.74 -1.14 15.97
C ARG A 226 -15.32 0.04 15.11
N GLN A 227 -16.18 1.05 15.01
CA GLN A 227 -15.99 2.18 14.11
C GLN A 227 -14.99 3.21 14.67
N ARG A 228 -15.20 3.68 15.89
CA ARG A 228 -14.40 4.75 16.50
C ARG A 228 -13.02 4.25 16.93
N ILE A 229 -12.93 3.03 17.45
CA ILE A 229 -11.70 2.52 18.07
C ILE A 229 -10.89 1.66 17.10
N GLY A 230 -11.47 0.55 16.61
CA GLY A 230 -10.76 -0.38 15.72
C GLY A 230 -10.34 0.26 14.39
N LYS A 231 -11.30 0.92 13.72
CA LYS A 231 -11.08 1.56 12.42
C LYS A 231 -10.42 2.94 12.55
N GLU A 232 -11.12 3.90 13.12
CA GLU A 232 -10.69 5.32 13.08
C GLU A 232 -9.50 5.61 14.00
N LEU A 233 -9.55 5.20 15.27
CA LEU A 233 -8.47 5.50 16.22
C LEU A 233 -7.20 4.71 15.95
N ILE A 234 -7.32 3.39 15.85
CA ILE A 234 -6.17 2.50 15.73
C ILE A 234 -5.71 2.40 14.27
N SER A 235 -6.58 1.97 13.34
CA SER A 235 -6.14 1.69 11.97
C SER A 235 -5.74 2.94 11.19
N LEU A 236 -6.59 3.97 11.17
CA LEU A 236 -6.22 5.26 10.56
C LEU A 236 -5.17 5.99 11.40
N GLY A 237 -5.12 5.80 12.71
CA GLY A 237 -4.06 6.36 13.55
C GLY A 237 -2.68 5.82 13.18
N ILE A 238 -2.55 4.50 13.01
CA ILE A 238 -1.31 3.86 12.54
C ILE A 238 -0.92 4.35 11.14
N ASN A 239 -1.88 4.43 10.21
CA ASN A 239 -1.61 4.90 8.85
C ASN A 239 -1.16 6.38 8.84
N ASN A 240 -1.89 7.25 9.53
CA ASN A 240 -1.59 8.69 9.57
C ASN A 240 -0.30 9.00 10.33
N ALA A 241 0.01 8.27 11.40
CA ALA A 241 1.28 8.38 12.10
C ALA A 241 2.46 8.08 11.17
N ASN A 242 2.30 7.14 10.22
CA ASN A 242 3.32 6.84 9.21
C ASN A 242 3.42 7.88 8.08
N TYR A 243 2.47 8.82 7.97
CA TYR A 243 2.53 9.98 7.08
C TYR A 243 3.02 11.26 7.78
N GLY A 244 3.19 11.24 9.10
CA GLY A 244 3.54 12.43 9.88
C GLY A 244 2.38 13.43 9.99
N ILE A 245 1.15 12.93 9.87
CA ILE A 245 -0.06 13.69 10.17
C ILE A 245 -0.30 13.52 11.66
N PHE A 246 -0.25 14.59 12.44
CA PHE A 246 -0.32 14.49 13.91
C PHE A 246 -1.73 14.67 14.47
N SER A 247 -2.67 15.11 13.64
CA SER A 247 -4.03 15.43 14.06
C SER A 247 -5.02 15.27 12.91
N SER A 248 -6.21 14.78 13.24
CA SER A 248 -7.33 14.61 12.30
C SER A 248 -8.68 14.75 13.04
N PRO A 249 -9.82 14.77 12.33
CA PRO A 249 -11.12 14.67 12.99
C PRO A 249 -11.21 13.42 13.88
N GLY A 250 -11.97 13.50 14.97
CA GLY A 250 -12.25 12.35 15.84
C GLY A 250 -13.20 11.33 15.22
N VAL A 251 -13.94 11.73 14.18
CA VAL A 251 -14.93 10.90 13.48
C VAL A 251 -14.74 10.99 11.96
N GLY A 252 -15.01 9.89 11.25
CA GLY A 252 -15.01 9.84 9.79
C GLY A 252 -13.73 9.27 9.17
N GLU A 253 -13.86 8.78 7.93
CA GLU A 253 -12.85 7.95 7.24
C GLU A 253 -12.33 8.55 5.94
N SER A 254 -12.72 9.78 5.62
CA SER A 254 -12.38 10.46 4.36
C SER A 254 -11.76 11.83 4.63
N LEU A 255 -11.29 12.49 3.56
CA LEU A 255 -10.73 13.84 3.59
C LEU A 255 -9.57 13.93 4.61
N LEU A 256 -9.65 14.86 5.56
CA LEU A 256 -8.65 15.08 6.60
C LEU A 256 -8.35 13.84 7.46
N SER A 257 -9.29 12.89 7.56
CA SER A 257 -9.09 11.67 8.35
C SER A 257 -8.19 10.65 7.68
N ASN A 258 -8.11 10.65 6.35
CA ASN A 258 -7.46 9.58 5.60
C ASN A 258 -7.09 10.01 4.17
N PRO A 259 -5.88 10.53 3.93
CA PRO A 259 -5.44 10.91 2.59
C PRO A 259 -4.98 9.72 1.72
N TYR A 260 -4.62 8.59 2.35
CA TYR A 260 -4.26 7.33 1.71
C TYR A 260 -3.24 7.42 0.55
N TYR A 261 -2.13 8.15 0.76
CA TYR A 261 -1.08 8.38 -0.26
C TYR A 261 -0.34 7.11 -0.70
N VAL A 262 0.06 6.29 0.27
CA VAL A 262 0.79 5.03 0.07
C VAL A 262 -0.20 3.88 0.15
N ALA A 263 0.04 2.80 -0.59
CA ALA A 263 -0.69 1.56 -0.41
C ALA A 263 -0.29 0.89 0.92
N GLN A 264 -0.77 1.46 2.01
CA GLN A 264 -0.63 0.96 3.37
C GLN A 264 -2.01 0.61 3.94
N CYS A 265 -2.16 -0.62 4.41
CA CYS A 265 -3.37 -1.08 5.06
C CYS A 265 -3.06 -1.47 6.50
N THR A 266 -3.96 -1.15 7.43
CA THR A 266 -3.92 -1.72 8.77
C THR A 266 -5.04 -2.76 8.88
N ALA A 267 -4.62 -4.02 8.87
CA ALA A 267 -5.46 -5.17 9.10
C ALA A 267 -5.57 -5.46 10.59
N HIS A 268 -6.79 -5.61 11.07
CA HIS A 268 -7.03 -5.90 12.47
C HIS A 268 -8.07 -6.99 12.67
N ASN A 269 -7.81 -7.79 13.70
CA ASN A 269 -8.84 -8.53 14.39
C ASN A 269 -9.39 -7.64 15.51
N SER A 270 -10.71 -7.59 15.65
CA SER A 270 -11.31 -6.80 16.72
C SER A 270 -12.48 -7.50 17.37
N VAL A 271 -12.53 -7.39 18.70
CA VAL A 271 -13.60 -7.89 19.54
C VAL A 271 -13.95 -6.83 20.57
N GLY A 272 -15.24 -6.60 20.79
CA GLY A 272 -15.73 -5.61 21.73
C GLY A 272 -16.82 -6.16 22.65
N ASN A 273 -16.93 -5.60 23.86
CA ASN A 273 -18.05 -5.88 24.75
C ASN A 273 -19.13 -4.79 24.61
N TYR A 274 -20.36 -5.19 24.31
CA TYR A 274 -21.51 -4.33 24.02
C TYR A 274 -22.71 -4.69 24.90
N THR A 275 -23.82 -3.97 24.78
CA THR A 275 -25.07 -4.30 25.49
C THR A 275 -25.61 -5.69 25.13
N ASN A 276 -25.33 -6.17 23.91
CA ASN A 276 -25.68 -7.51 23.43
C ASN A 276 -24.56 -8.55 23.63
N GLY A 277 -23.56 -8.24 24.47
CA GLY A 277 -22.48 -9.14 24.84
C GLY A 277 -21.19 -8.94 24.05
N ILE A 278 -20.32 -9.95 24.07
CA ILE A 278 -19.04 -9.92 23.37
C ILE A 278 -19.27 -10.20 21.88
N VAL A 279 -18.86 -9.27 21.03
CA VAL A 279 -19.05 -9.32 19.58
C VAL A 279 -17.71 -9.27 18.86
N VAL A 280 -17.51 -10.19 17.93
CA VAL A 280 -16.39 -10.19 16.98
C VAL A 280 -16.77 -9.41 15.72
N HIS A 281 -15.86 -8.54 15.26
CA HIS A 281 -16.05 -7.74 14.05
C HIS A 281 -15.29 -8.36 12.87
N GLY A 282 -15.72 -8.08 11.63
CA GLY A 282 -15.02 -8.53 10.43
C GLY A 282 -15.71 -8.14 9.13
N LEU A 283 -15.35 -8.85 8.06
CA LEU A 283 -15.99 -8.80 6.74
C LEU A 283 -16.04 -7.38 6.13
N SER A 284 -15.09 -6.51 6.45
CA SER A 284 -15.04 -5.18 5.84
C SER A 284 -13.62 -4.68 5.60
N GLY A 285 -13.39 -4.04 4.46
CA GLY A 285 -12.17 -3.29 4.19
C GLY A 285 -12.42 -2.02 3.38
N GLY A 286 -11.35 -1.30 3.09
CA GLY A 286 -11.36 -0.06 2.32
C GLY A 286 -10.58 1.06 3.00
N GLY A 287 -10.09 2.02 2.20
CA GLY A 287 -9.39 3.20 2.73
C GLY A 287 -8.19 2.88 3.61
N GLY A 288 -7.46 1.80 3.34
CA GLY A 288 -6.31 1.40 4.16
C GLY A 288 -6.68 0.77 5.50
N MET A 289 -7.91 0.30 5.67
CA MET A 289 -8.38 -0.43 6.86
C MET A 289 -8.91 -1.80 6.43
N VAL A 290 -8.64 -2.84 7.22
CA VAL A 290 -9.15 -4.19 6.98
C VAL A 290 -9.59 -4.78 8.32
N THR A 291 -10.89 -5.00 8.50
CA THR A 291 -11.44 -5.65 9.69
C THR A 291 -11.75 -7.11 9.37
N LEU A 292 -11.10 -8.01 10.10
CA LEU A 292 -11.13 -9.44 9.82
C LEU A 292 -11.80 -10.23 10.96
N HIS A 293 -12.78 -11.05 10.57
CA HIS A 293 -13.33 -12.13 11.36
C HIS A 293 -12.47 -13.39 11.16
N GLY A 294 -12.36 -13.85 9.92
CA GLY A 294 -11.40 -14.83 9.42
C GLY A 294 -10.17 -14.13 8.84
N THR A 295 -8.98 -14.70 9.10
CA THR A 295 -7.71 -14.00 8.86
C THR A 295 -6.95 -14.54 7.65
N LEU A 296 -7.54 -15.50 6.93
CA LEU A 296 -6.99 -16.18 5.77
C LEU A 296 -8.10 -16.36 4.72
N SER A 297 -7.76 -16.98 3.59
CA SER A 297 -8.72 -17.36 2.53
C SER A 297 -9.48 -16.15 1.98
N ASN A 298 -10.74 -16.35 1.54
CA ASN A 298 -11.42 -15.34 0.75
C ASN A 298 -11.71 -14.05 1.50
N GLU A 299 -12.03 -14.09 2.79
CA GLU A 299 -12.26 -12.86 3.56
C GLU A 299 -11.03 -11.95 3.49
N PHE A 300 -9.83 -12.50 3.71
CA PHE A 300 -8.60 -11.73 3.64
C PHE A 300 -8.38 -11.10 2.26
N SER A 301 -8.51 -11.88 1.18
CA SER A 301 -8.40 -11.38 -0.19
C SER A 301 -9.49 -10.35 -0.54
N HIS A 302 -10.73 -10.58 -0.09
CA HIS A 302 -11.87 -9.72 -0.36
C HIS A 302 -11.71 -8.34 0.30
N GLU A 303 -11.39 -8.34 1.60
CA GLU A 303 -11.30 -7.09 2.35
C GLU A 303 -10.07 -6.25 1.95
N LEU A 304 -8.96 -6.89 1.58
CA LEU A 304 -7.85 -6.17 0.95
C LEU A 304 -8.17 -5.70 -0.47
N GLY A 305 -8.99 -6.44 -1.22
CA GLY A 305 -9.51 -6.02 -2.52
C GLY A 305 -10.21 -4.66 -2.43
N HIS A 306 -11.01 -4.44 -1.39
CA HIS A 306 -11.63 -3.14 -1.11
C HIS A 306 -10.61 -2.02 -0.84
N CYS A 307 -9.48 -2.32 -0.19
CA CYS A 307 -8.38 -1.35 -0.03
C CYS A 307 -7.74 -0.96 -1.37
N TYR A 308 -7.74 -1.85 -2.36
CA TYR A 308 -7.27 -1.56 -3.72
C TYR A 308 -8.29 -0.80 -4.57
N GLY A 309 -9.44 -0.45 -4.00
CA GLY A 309 -10.53 0.25 -4.67
C GLY A 309 -11.46 -0.68 -5.45
N MET A 310 -11.46 -1.98 -5.18
CA MET A 310 -12.35 -2.92 -5.85
C MET A 310 -13.75 -2.89 -5.22
N GLY A 311 -14.77 -2.93 -6.06
CA GLY A 311 -16.15 -3.23 -5.65
C GLY A 311 -16.42 -4.74 -5.68
N HIS A 312 -17.67 -5.13 -5.46
CA HIS A 312 -18.11 -6.51 -5.66
C HIS A 312 -18.34 -6.82 -7.14
N TYR A 313 -18.08 -8.05 -7.53
CA TYR A 313 -18.27 -8.56 -8.90
C TYR A 313 -17.67 -7.66 -10.01
N PRO A 314 -16.36 -7.33 -9.94
CA PRO A 314 -15.70 -6.48 -10.91
C PRO A 314 -15.84 -7.04 -12.33
N GLY A 315 -16.39 -6.24 -13.24
CA GLY A 315 -16.58 -6.62 -14.64
C GLY A 315 -17.65 -7.68 -14.89
N GLY A 316 -18.54 -7.96 -13.91
CA GLY A 316 -19.57 -9.00 -14.02
C GLY A 316 -18.97 -10.35 -14.35
N PHE A 317 -19.66 -11.17 -15.16
CA PHE A 317 -19.16 -12.49 -15.56
C PHE A 317 -17.78 -12.44 -16.22
N LYS A 318 -17.57 -11.47 -17.12
CA LYS A 318 -16.34 -11.30 -17.90
C LYS A 318 -15.11 -11.00 -17.05
N GLY A 319 -15.29 -10.35 -15.90
CA GLY A 319 -14.20 -10.02 -14.98
C GLY A 319 -14.15 -10.90 -13.73
N SER A 320 -15.26 -11.48 -13.29
CA SER A 320 -15.38 -12.14 -11.99
C SER A 320 -15.32 -13.66 -12.03
N ILE A 321 -15.35 -14.29 -13.20
CA ILE A 321 -15.21 -15.74 -13.34
C ILE A 321 -13.87 -16.06 -14.00
N HIS A 322 -13.10 -16.99 -13.41
CA HIS A 322 -11.89 -17.54 -14.03
C HIS A 322 -12.25 -18.37 -15.27
N ARG A 323 -11.43 -18.31 -16.32
CA ARG A 323 -11.81 -18.84 -17.64
C ARG A 323 -10.81 -19.85 -18.20
N SER A 324 -11.28 -20.69 -19.12
CA SER A 324 -10.41 -21.60 -19.88
C SER A 324 -9.52 -20.84 -20.86
N ALA A 325 -8.37 -21.43 -21.22
CA ALA A 325 -7.46 -20.83 -22.19
C ALA A 325 -8.19 -20.40 -23.49
N GLY A 326 -7.81 -19.25 -24.03
CA GLY A 326 -8.38 -18.67 -25.25
C GLY A 326 -9.58 -17.74 -25.02
N ASN A 327 -10.13 -17.73 -23.80
CA ASN A 327 -11.08 -16.69 -23.39
C ASN A 327 -10.34 -15.53 -22.74
N ILE A 328 -10.99 -14.36 -22.73
CA ILE A 328 -10.63 -13.27 -21.82
C ILE A 328 -10.60 -13.76 -20.37
N ASN A 329 -9.86 -13.06 -19.50
CA ASN A 329 -9.83 -13.33 -18.06
C ASN A 329 -9.31 -14.73 -17.69
N SER A 330 -8.55 -15.37 -18.59
CA SER A 330 -7.92 -16.67 -18.36
C SER A 330 -6.46 -16.49 -17.95
N ALA A 331 -6.07 -17.09 -16.83
CA ALA A 331 -4.67 -17.25 -16.43
C ALA A 331 -4.55 -18.33 -15.35
N TRP A 332 -3.37 -18.96 -15.27
CA TRP A 332 -2.93 -19.66 -14.06
C TRP A 332 -2.09 -18.71 -13.21
N GLY A 333 -2.12 -18.87 -11.89
CA GLY A 333 -1.19 -18.21 -10.96
C GLY A 333 0.17 -18.91 -10.94
N TRP A 334 1.14 -18.32 -10.24
CA TRP A 334 2.46 -18.92 -10.03
C TRP A 334 2.99 -18.59 -8.65
N ASP A 335 3.43 -19.61 -7.92
CA ASP A 335 4.20 -19.46 -6.69
C ASP A 335 5.69 -19.45 -7.07
N SER A 336 6.29 -18.27 -7.02
CA SER A 336 7.67 -18.04 -7.45
C SER A 336 8.72 -18.60 -6.47
N GLY A 337 8.32 -18.87 -5.23
CA GLY A 337 9.15 -19.50 -4.19
C GLY A 337 9.21 -21.02 -4.32
N LYS A 338 8.05 -21.65 -4.52
CA LYS A 338 7.93 -23.09 -4.76
C LYS A 338 8.23 -23.49 -6.21
N ASN A 339 8.25 -22.52 -7.11
CA ASN A 339 8.30 -22.69 -8.56
C ASN A 339 7.21 -23.68 -9.05
N LYS A 340 5.95 -23.37 -8.73
CA LYS A 340 4.78 -24.18 -9.09
C LYS A 340 3.67 -23.31 -9.67
N PHE A 341 2.97 -23.80 -10.69
CA PHE A 341 1.75 -23.14 -11.15
C PHE A 341 0.59 -23.37 -10.18
N ILE A 342 -0.34 -22.41 -10.16
CA ILE A 342 -1.60 -22.46 -9.43
C ILE A 342 -2.73 -22.48 -10.47
N PRO A 343 -3.33 -23.64 -10.76
CA PRO A 343 -4.46 -23.73 -11.69
C PRO A 343 -5.65 -22.88 -11.24
N ASN A 344 -6.48 -22.44 -12.19
CA ASN A 344 -7.62 -21.56 -11.93
C ASN A 344 -8.98 -22.29 -11.84
N PHE A 345 -8.93 -23.55 -11.44
CA PHE A 345 -10.07 -24.45 -11.29
C PHE A 345 -9.86 -25.37 -10.09
N ASP A 346 -10.95 -25.86 -9.53
CA ASP A 346 -10.96 -26.73 -8.35
C ASP A 346 -10.22 -28.05 -8.63
N VAL A 347 -9.63 -28.64 -7.58
CA VAL A 347 -9.10 -30.02 -7.64
C VAL A 347 -10.22 -31.05 -7.85
N LYS A 348 -11.43 -30.73 -7.36
CA LYS A 348 -12.56 -31.67 -7.34
C LYS A 348 -13.30 -31.64 -8.68
N GLU A 349 -13.49 -32.83 -9.24
CA GLU A 349 -14.36 -33.07 -10.39
C GLU A 349 -15.83 -33.02 -9.97
N SER A 350 -16.44 -31.84 -10.08
CA SER A 350 -17.87 -31.66 -9.80
C SER A 350 -18.74 -31.73 -11.06
N GLY A 351 -18.16 -31.48 -12.24
CA GLY A 351 -18.89 -31.33 -13.50
C GLY A 351 -19.70 -30.03 -13.60
N SER A 352 -19.69 -29.20 -12.56
CA SER A 352 -20.48 -27.97 -12.52
C SER A 352 -19.81 -26.85 -13.31
N PRO A 353 -20.57 -26.02 -14.05
CA PRO A 353 -20.05 -24.79 -14.62
C PRO A 353 -19.79 -23.74 -13.52
N ALA A 354 -18.97 -22.74 -13.85
CA ALA A 354 -18.83 -21.52 -13.05
C ALA A 354 -19.68 -20.42 -13.70
N CYS A 355 -20.71 -19.95 -13.01
CA CYS A 355 -21.68 -19.02 -13.57
C CYS A 355 -21.79 -17.75 -12.74
N TYR A 356 -22.13 -16.66 -13.40
CA TYR A 356 -22.58 -15.42 -12.78
C TYR A 356 -23.70 -14.85 -13.64
N GLU A 357 -24.85 -14.57 -13.03
CA GLU A 357 -26.09 -14.29 -13.74
C GLU A 357 -26.41 -15.39 -14.77
N ASP A 358 -26.74 -15.04 -16.01
CA ASP A 358 -27.14 -15.96 -17.07
C ASP A 358 -25.95 -16.49 -17.91
N GLU A 359 -24.71 -16.13 -17.57
CA GLU A 359 -23.51 -16.54 -18.28
C GLU A 359 -22.71 -17.60 -17.50
N CYS A 360 -22.13 -18.58 -18.21
CA CYS A 360 -21.42 -19.72 -17.61
C CYS A 360 -20.11 -20.09 -18.34
N GLN A 361 -19.09 -20.44 -17.57
CA GLN A 361 -17.87 -21.12 -18.00
C GLN A 361 -18.05 -22.62 -17.80
N ALA A 362 -17.95 -23.40 -18.88
CA ALA A 362 -17.95 -24.87 -18.79
C ALA A 362 -16.72 -25.37 -18.01
N PRO A 363 -16.83 -26.47 -17.23
CA PRO A 363 -15.71 -27.02 -16.48
C PRO A 363 -14.60 -27.55 -17.39
N PHE A 364 -13.36 -27.53 -16.91
CA PHE A 364 -12.20 -28.09 -17.60
C PHE A 364 -12.01 -29.55 -17.17
N PHE A 365 -12.33 -30.51 -18.05
CA PHE A 365 -12.27 -31.95 -17.73
C PHE A 365 -13.05 -32.32 -16.43
N GLY A 366 -14.20 -31.68 -16.21
CA GLY A 366 -15.01 -31.90 -14.99
C GLY A 366 -14.63 -31.03 -13.79
N HIS A 367 -13.50 -30.32 -13.85
CA HIS A 367 -13.04 -29.39 -12.82
C HIS A 367 -13.69 -28.01 -12.99
N LYS A 368 -14.37 -27.53 -11.96
CA LYS A 368 -15.08 -26.24 -12.00
C LYS A 368 -14.07 -25.09 -11.93
N PHE A 369 -14.23 -24.07 -12.77
CA PHE A 369 -13.44 -22.85 -12.68
C PHE A 369 -13.79 -22.01 -11.45
N GLY A 370 -12.82 -21.25 -10.96
CA GLY A 370 -13.01 -20.36 -9.83
C GLY A 370 -13.80 -19.08 -10.10
N SER A 371 -14.13 -18.39 -9.01
CA SER A 371 -14.59 -17.00 -9.03
C SER A 371 -13.52 -16.08 -8.44
N ASP A 372 -13.57 -14.80 -8.80
CA ASP A 372 -12.73 -13.74 -8.23
C ASP A 372 -12.95 -13.60 -6.71
N SER A 373 -11.94 -13.08 -6.00
CA SER A 373 -12.04 -12.83 -4.55
C SER A 373 -13.16 -11.85 -4.18
N MET A 374 -13.53 -10.97 -5.11
CA MET A 374 -14.62 -9.99 -4.98
C MET A 374 -15.98 -10.54 -5.42
N ALA A 375 -16.07 -11.83 -5.75
CA ALA A 375 -17.25 -12.50 -6.30
C ALA A 375 -17.54 -13.86 -5.64
N GLY A 376 -17.20 -13.99 -4.36
CA GLY A 376 -17.44 -15.21 -3.57
C GLY A 376 -16.56 -16.39 -3.96
N GLY A 377 -15.36 -16.14 -4.50
CA GLY A 377 -14.37 -17.18 -4.75
C GLY A 377 -13.83 -17.83 -3.48
N ASP A 378 -13.05 -18.89 -3.66
CA ASP A 378 -12.31 -19.56 -2.59
C ASP A 378 -10.94 -20.05 -3.10
N SER A 379 -10.06 -20.43 -2.20
CA SER A 379 -8.81 -21.10 -2.55
C SER A 379 -9.08 -22.46 -3.17
N PHE A 380 -8.55 -22.72 -4.37
CA PHE A 380 -8.75 -24.00 -5.07
C PHE A 380 -8.01 -25.17 -4.41
N ASN A 381 -6.86 -24.89 -3.80
CA ASN A 381 -6.04 -25.88 -3.11
C ASN A 381 -5.13 -25.22 -2.07
N THR A 382 -5.47 -25.40 -0.81
CA THR A 382 -4.78 -24.77 0.32
C THR A 382 -3.36 -25.30 0.54
N SER A 383 -2.98 -26.46 -0.04
CA SER A 383 -1.58 -26.94 -0.03
C SER A 383 -0.68 -26.08 -0.94
N LEU A 384 -1.25 -25.50 -2.00
CA LEU A 384 -0.57 -24.60 -2.93
C LEU A 384 -0.58 -23.17 -2.39
N ASN A 385 -1.77 -22.62 -2.18
CA ASN A 385 -1.97 -21.26 -1.71
C ASN A 385 -3.30 -21.16 -0.96
N VAL A 386 -3.29 -20.66 0.27
CA VAL A 386 -4.50 -20.54 1.11
C VAL A 386 -5.45 -19.42 0.70
N TYR A 387 -5.01 -18.50 -0.16
CA TYR A 387 -5.80 -17.35 -0.57
C TYR A 387 -6.55 -17.59 -1.87
N THR A 388 -7.72 -16.97 -1.97
CA THR A 388 -8.44 -16.89 -3.24
C THR A 388 -7.63 -16.07 -4.23
N PRO A 389 -7.39 -16.59 -5.45
CA PRO A 389 -6.71 -15.83 -6.49
C PRO A 389 -7.65 -14.82 -7.14
N TYR A 390 -7.14 -13.61 -7.35
CA TYR A 390 -7.80 -12.61 -8.19
C TYR A 390 -7.78 -13.03 -9.66
N THR A 391 -8.83 -12.68 -10.40
CA THR A 391 -8.85 -12.86 -11.86
C THR A 391 -7.94 -11.84 -12.54
N PRO A 392 -7.49 -12.09 -13.79
CA PRO A 392 -6.72 -11.10 -14.56
C PRO A 392 -7.33 -9.70 -14.62
N TYR A 393 -8.65 -9.59 -14.79
CA TYR A 393 -9.37 -8.32 -14.81
C TYR A 393 -9.17 -7.53 -13.51
N THR A 394 -9.29 -8.21 -12.38
CA THR A 394 -9.07 -7.62 -11.05
C THR A 394 -7.59 -7.32 -10.83
N LEU A 395 -6.68 -8.23 -11.20
CA LEU A 395 -5.23 -8.01 -11.11
C LEU A 395 -4.77 -6.78 -11.87
N LYS A 396 -5.29 -6.53 -13.08
CA LYS A 396 -4.99 -5.30 -13.82
C LYS A 396 -5.43 -4.06 -13.05
N SER A 397 -6.63 -4.08 -12.47
CA SER A 397 -7.14 -2.96 -11.66
C SER A 397 -6.30 -2.73 -10.39
N ILE A 398 -5.88 -3.81 -9.74
CA ILE A 398 -5.00 -3.77 -8.56
C ILE A 398 -3.61 -3.24 -8.95
N GLN A 399 -3.05 -3.66 -10.08
CA GLN A 399 -1.76 -3.15 -10.57
C GLN A 399 -1.82 -1.64 -10.82
N GLU A 400 -2.86 -1.17 -11.51
CA GLU A 400 -3.07 0.27 -11.73
C GLU A 400 -3.26 1.04 -10.41
N PHE A 401 -3.88 0.42 -9.40
CA PHE A 401 -3.97 1.01 -8.06
C PHE A 401 -2.57 1.22 -7.45
N PHE A 402 -1.70 0.20 -7.50
CA PHE A 402 -0.35 0.30 -6.94
C PHE A 402 0.53 1.28 -7.71
N GLU A 403 0.42 1.34 -9.04
CA GLU A 403 1.16 2.30 -9.87
C GLU A 403 0.74 3.75 -9.61
N ARG A 404 -0.50 4.00 -9.19
CA ARG A 404 -0.95 5.36 -8.81
C ARG A 404 -0.52 5.77 -7.40
N LYS A 405 -0.09 4.83 -6.56
CA LYS A 405 0.25 5.09 -5.16
C LYS A 405 1.71 5.53 -5.02
N VAL A 406 1.95 6.32 -3.98
CA VAL A 406 3.29 6.69 -3.55
C VAL A 406 3.92 5.50 -2.81
N VAL A 407 5.25 5.40 -2.82
CA VAL A 407 6.01 4.46 -1.99
C VAL A 407 6.94 5.22 -1.03
N PHE A 408 7.15 4.67 0.16
CA PHE A 408 8.21 5.16 1.06
C PHE A 408 9.57 4.81 0.46
N ASN A 409 10.48 5.79 0.40
CA ASN A 409 11.81 5.59 -0.17
C ASN A 409 12.87 6.32 0.67
N LYS A 410 13.59 5.56 1.50
CA LYS A 410 14.68 6.06 2.35
C LYS A 410 15.85 6.68 1.59
N HIS A 411 15.98 6.39 0.29
CA HIS A 411 17.03 6.94 -0.58
C HIS A 411 16.59 8.18 -1.35
N SER A 412 15.30 8.51 -1.34
CA SER A 412 14.76 9.73 -1.94
C SER A 412 15.02 10.93 -1.05
N SER A 413 15.36 12.08 -1.64
CA SER A 413 15.56 13.33 -0.92
C SER A 413 14.29 13.82 -0.21
N THR A 414 13.11 13.44 -0.73
CA THR A 414 11.79 13.73 -0.15
C THR A 414 11.31 12.65 0.81
N GLY A 415 11.98 11.49 0.84
CA GLY A 415 11.56 10.29 1.57
C GLY A 415 10.50 9.46 0.85
N TYR A 416 10.08 9.87 -0.35
CA TYR A 416 9.04 9.18 -1.13
C TYR A 416 9.40 9.11 -2.61
N SER A 417 8.78 8.15 -3.31
CA SER A 417 8.79 8.11 -4.76
C SER A 417 7.41 7.75 -5.32
N LYS A 418 7.13 8.15 -6.55
CA LYS A 418 5.89 7.82 -7.26
C LYS A 418 6.21 7.42 -8.70
N TRP A 419 5.49 6.44 -9.22
CA TRP A 419 5.59 6.04 -10.61
C TRP A 419 5.07 7.13 -11.55
N ASN A 420 5.81 7.40 -12.63
CA ASN A 420 5.42 8.29 -13.70
C ASN A 420 5.32 7.51 -15.02
N GLU A 421 4.10 7.38 -15.54
CA GLU A 421 3.81 6.61 -16.77
C GLU A 421 4.47 7.22 -18.02
N HIS A 422 4.74 8.54 -18.04
CA HIS A 422 5.35 9.20 -19.19
C HIS A 422 6.86 8.97 -19.25
N SER A 423 7.55 9.05 -18.11
CA SER A 423 9.00 8.85 -18.05
C SER A 423 9.40 7.39 -17.81
N LEU A 424 8.42 6.54 -17.48
CA LEU A 424 8.59 5.13 -17.11
C LEU A 424 9.57 4.95 -15.95
N LYS A 425 9.50 5.83 -14.95
CA LYS A 425 10.41 5.84 -13.79
C LYS A 425 9.67 6.07 -12.47
N MET A 426 10.27 5.59 -11.39
CA MET A 426 9.94 6.05 -10.04
C MET A 426 10.65 7.38 -9.80
N GLU A 427 9.90 8.46 -9.66
CA GLU A 427 10.41 9.81 -9.46
C GLU A 427 10.20 10.25 -8.02
N GLU A 428 11.00 11.21 -7.53
CA GLU A 428 10.78 11.79 -6.21
C GLU A 428 9.40 12.45 -6.14
N TRP A 429 8.73 12.28 -5.00
CA TRP A 429 7.42 12.86 -4.78
C TRP A 429 7.38 13.55 -3.42
N SER A 430 6.75 14.72 -3.33
CA SER A 430 6.48 15.39 -2.07
C SER A 430 5.14 16.10 -2.15
N ASP A 431 4.38 16.02 -1.06
CA ASP A 431 3.16 16.81 -0.89
C ASP A 431 3.45 18.18 -0.26
N SER A 432 4.56 18.26 0.47
CA SER A 432 5.07 19.48 1.10
C SER A 432 6.57 19.65 0.89
N PHE A 433 7.00 20.90 0.75
CA PHE A 433 8.41 21.23 0.51
C PHE A 433 8.86 22.42 1.37
N THR A 434 10.08 22.39 1.89
CA THR A 434 10.68 23.52 2.61
C THR A 434 11.53 24.34 1.65
N ALA A 435 11.07 25.55 1.32
CA ALA A 435 11.75 26.41 0.37
C ALA A 435 13.08 26.93 0.94
N PRO A 436 14.21 26.73 0.25
CA PRO A 436 15.49 27.29 0.68
C PRO A 436 15.55 28.79 0.37
N PRO A 437 16.42 29.57 1.06
CA PRO A 437 16.44 31.03 0.98
C PRO A 437 16.59 31.60 -0.44
N GLU A 438 17.38 30.95 -1.29
CA GLU A 438 17.60 31.34 -2.69
C GLU A 438 16.30 31.33 -3.51
N CYS A 439 15.37 30.41 -3.22
CA CYS A 439 14.08 30.36 -3.89
C CYS A 439 13.20 31.56 -3.50
N LEU A 440 13.25 31.98 -2.23
CA LEU A 440 12.35 33.00 -1.67
C LEU A 440 12.49 34.37 -2.35
N SER A 441 13.69 34.67 -2.84
CA SER A 441 13.98 35.93 -3.55
C SER A 441 13.64 35.89 -5.05
N SER A 442 13.12 34.76 -5.57
CA SER A 442 12.85 34.54 -6.99
C SER A 442 11.41 34.07 -7.24
N LEU A 443 10.58 34.94 -7.84
CA LEU A 443 9.19 34.61 -8.21
C LEU A 443 9.11 33.36 -9.10
N LYS A 444 10.08 33.18 -10.03
CA LYS A 444 10.12 32.03 -10.92
C LYS A 444 10.32 30.72 -10.16
N MET A 445 11.26 30.70 -9.20
CA MET A 445 11.55 29.51 -8.41
C MET A 445 10.40 29.21 -7.45
N MET A 446 9.85 30.22 -6.77
CA MET A 446 8.67 30.06 -5.91
C MET A 446 7.45 29.56 -6.69
N ASN A 447 7.23 30.04 -7.91
CA ASN A 447 6.14 29.56 -8.75
C ASN A 447 6.29 28.06 -9.10
N ASN A 448 7.50 27.61 -9.45
CA ASN A 448 7.78 26.19 -9.70
C ASN A 448 7.53 25.34 -8.45
N LEU A 449 7.98 25.78 -7.28
CA LEU A 449 7.72 25.07 -6.02
C LEU A 449 6.22 24.91 -5.76
N ILE A 450 5.46 26.01 -5.89
CA ILE A 450 4.01 26.02 -5.68
C ILE A 450 3.30 25.16 -6.73
N GLU A 451 3.75 25.12 -7.99
CA GLU A 451 3.16 24.24 -9.01
C GLU A 451 3.28 22.76 -8.64
N ASN A 452 4.38 22.36 -8.00
CA ASN A 452 4.70 20.95 -7.75
C ASN A 452 4.37 20.43 -6.34
N ASN A 453 3.90 21.27 -5.42
CA ASN A 453 3.61 20.88 -4.03
C ASN A 453 2.29 21.49 -3.54
N ASN A 454 1.61 20.82 -2.62
CA ASN A 454 0.39 21.34 -2.00
C ASN A 454 0.69 22.29 -0.84
N LEU A 455 1.81 22.11 -0.12
CA LEU A 455 2.26 23.01 0.94
C LEU A 455 3.72 23.45 0.76
N ILE A 456 3.96 24.75 0.75
CA ILE A 456 5.32 25.30 0.88
C ILE A 456 5.57 25.79 2.30
N ASN A 457 6.61 25.26 2.93
CA ASN A 457 7.13 25.72 4.21
C ASN A 457 8.24 26.74 3.98
N ILE A 458 8.12 27.91 4.59
CA ILE A 458 9.11 29.00 4.58
C ILE A 458 9.56 29.18 6.02
N VAL A 459 10.75 28.66 6.36
CA VAL A 459 11.29 28.72 7.72
C VAL A 459 12.49 29.66 7.72
N GLN A 460 12.48 30.71 8.54
CA GLN A 460 13.45 31.80 8.55
C GLN A 460 14.12 31.94 9.92
N TYR A 461 15.35 31.48 10.06
CA TYR A 461 16.16 31.58 11.29
C TYR A 461 17.58 32.05 10.98
N ASP A 462 18.37 32.33 12.01
CA ASP A 462 19.76 32.75 11.85
C ASP A 462 20.58 31.64 11.16
N GLY A 463 21.08 31.93 9.95
CA GLY A 463 21.75 30.97 9.08
C GLY A 463 20.89 30.40 7.94
N ASN A 464 19.56 30.61 7.97
CA ASN A 464 18.63 30.26 6.89
C ASN A 464 17.63 31.41 6.67
N TYR A 465 18.10 32.45 5.99
CA TYR A 465 17.45 33.76 5.96
C TYR A 465 17.44 34.36 4.55
N SER A 466 16.33 34.98 4.17
CA SER A 466 16.20 35.85 3.01
C SER A 466 15.50 37.14 3.41
N LYS A 467 16.11 38.29 3.07
CA LYS A 467 15.54 39.61 3.36
C LYS A 467 14.19 39.86 2.66
N PHE A 468 14.02 39.32 1.45
CA PHE A 468 12.84 39.51 0.64
C PHE A 468 12.24 38.16 0.25
N ILE A 469 10.94 38.02 0.45
CA ILE A 469 10.18 36.79 0.17
C ILE A 469 9.06 37.16 -0.79
N PHE A 470 9.13 36.66 -2.03
CA PHE A 470 8.15 36.96 -3.07
C PHE A 470 7.23 35.77 -3.32
N ILE A 471 5.94 35.96 -3.03
CA ILE A 471 4.92 34.95 -3.29
C ILE A 471 4.26 35.25 -4.64
N PRO A 472 4.22 34.29 -5.59
CA PRO A 472 3.50 34.48 -6.85
C PRO A 472 2.00 34.68 -6.59
N PRO A 473 1.30 35.38 -7.49
CA PRO A 473 -0.13 35.62 -7.31
C PRO A 473 -0.92 34.31 -7.21
N ALA A 474 -1.97 34.34 -6.40
CA ALA A 474 -2.97 33.29 -6.42
C ALA A 474 -3.70 33.29 -7.77
N ARG A 475 -3.99 32.11 -8.30
CA ARG A 475 -4.63 31.87 -9.59
C ARG A 475 -5.37 30.52 -9.55
N PRO A 476 -6.32 30.25 -10.44
CA PRO A 476 -7.09 29.01 -10.41
C PRO A 476 -6.24 27.73 -10.29
N ASP A 477 -5.08 27.70 -10.97
CA ASP A 477 -4.16 26.55 -10.98
C ASP A 477 -3.48 26.26 -9.61
N ASN A 478 -3.46 27.23 -8.69
CA ASN A 478 -2.93 27.05 -7.34
C ASN A 478 -3.99 27.14 -6.24
N ALA A 479 -5.27 27.12 -6.59
CA ALA A 479 -6.36 27.06 -5.62
C ALA A 479 -6.21 25.83 -4.69
N GLY A 480 -6.44 26.02 -3.39
CA GLY A 480 -6.29 25.00 -2.35
C GLY A 480 -4.85 24.74 -1.90
N LYS A 481 -3.84 25.40 -2.49
CA LYS A 481 -2.44 25.28 -2.04
C LYS A 481 -2.17 26.16 -0.83
N GLY A 482 -1.26 25.71 0.03
CA GLY A 482 -0.91 26.35 1.29
C GLY A 482 0.51 26.91 1.33
N LEU A 483 0.69 27.96 2.12
CA LEU A 483 1.98 28.52 2.53
C LEU A 483 2.03 28.55 4.06
N ARG A 484 3.06 27.94 4.65
CA ARG A 484 3.35 28.02 6.08
C ARG A 484 4.63 28.80 6.27
N ILE A 485 4.58 29.90 7.00
CA ILE A 485 5.70 30.80 7.22
C ILE A 485 6.02 30.80 8.71
N ILE A 486 7.26 30.45 9.05
CA ILE A 486 7.81 30.51 10.41
C ILE A 486 8.99 31.46 10.36
N HIS A 487 8.93 32.56 11.09
CA HIS A 487 10.02 33.51 11.20
C HIS A 487 10.50 33.59 12.65
N ASP A 488 11.72 33.14 12.87
CA ASP A 488 12.45 33.10 14.14
C ASP A 488 13.88 33.67 14.01
N ALA A 489 14.18 34.36 12.90
CA ALA A 489 15.46 35.05 12.67
C ALA A 489 15.56 36.38 13.44
N THR A 490 16.79 36.75 13.80
CA THR A 490 17.11 38.03 14.45
C THR A 490 16.88 39.22 13.51
N LEU A 491 17.14 39.04 12.21
CA LEU A 491 16.93 40.06 11.19
C LEU A 491 15.50 40.02 10.65
N VAL A 492 14.92 41.20 10.38
CA VAL A 492 13.58 41.33 9.81
C VAL A 492 13.57 40.87 8.34
N SER A 493 12.45 40.29 7.89
CA SER A 493 12.22 39.95 6.48
C SER A 493 10.99 40.68 5.94
N TYR A 494 10.88 40.85 4.63
CA TYR A 494 9.71 41.46 3.98
C TYR A 494 9.03 40.44 3.05
N LEU A 495 7.79 40.10 3.38
CA LEU A 495 6.94 39.21 2.60
C LEU A 495 6.07 40.02 1.63
N PHE A 496 6.18 39.74 0.35
CA PHE A 496 5.33 40.31 -0.69
C PHE A 496 4.29 39.28 -1.12
N ILE A 497 3.04 39.50 -0.72
CA ILE A 497 1.90 38.61 -0.98
C ILE A 497 0.65 39.43 -1.26
N ASN A 498 -0.18 39.02 -2.24
CA ASN A 498 -1.34 39.79 -2.69
C ASN A 498 -1.04 41.26 -3.05
N TYR A 499 0.15 41.52 -3.62
CA TYR A 499 0.63 42.88 -3.91
C TYR A 499 0.81 43.79 -2.68
N ILE A 500 0.86 43.22 -1.47
CA ILE A 500 1.08 43.91 -0.21
C ILE A 500 2.41 43.44 0.40
N GLY A 501 3.16 44.36 1.00
CA GLY A 501 4.34 44.05 1.80
C GLY A 501 3.98 43.88 3.28
N ILE A 502 4.36 42.75 3.87
CA ILE A 502 4.21 42.43 5.29
C ILE A 502 5.61 42.35 5.89
N THR A 503 5.87 43.09 6.97
CA THR A 503 7.12 42.95 7.73
C THR A 503 7.03 41.71 8.61
N LEU A 504 8.02 40.84 8.53
CA LEU A 504 8.13 39.63 9.35
C LEU A 504 9.13 39.86 10.49
N THR A 505 8.63 39.73 11.72
CA THR A 505 9.42 39.72 12.95
C THR A 505 8.81 38.71 13.91
N ASP A 506 9.58 37.69 14.31
CA ASP A 506 9.19 36.67 15.28
C ASP A 506 7.70 36.24 15.17
N GLN A 507 7.28 35.61 14.08
CA GLN A 507 5.86 35.27 13.86
C GLN A 507 5.64 34.01 13.02
N VAL A 508 4.42 33.47 13.09
CA VAL A 508 3.97 32.32 12.31
C VAL A 508 2.71 32.69 11.53
N LEU A 509 2.71 32.48 10.23
CA LEU A 509 1.60 32.82 9.33
C LEU A 509 1.24 31.64 8.44
N TYR A 510 -0.05 31.53 8.10
CA TYR A 510 -0.57 30.53 7.18
C TYR A 510 -1.44 31.20 6.12
N PHE A 511 -1.24 30.82 4.86
CA PHE A 511 -2.06 31.29 3.76
C PHE A 511 -2.54 30.13 2.91
N GLU A 512 -3.79 30.16 2.48
CA GLU A 512 -4.36 29.23 1.51
C GLU A 512 -4.86 30.01 0.29
N SER A 513 -4.55 29.55 -0.92
CA SER A 513 -5.01 30.20 -2.14
C SER A 513 -6.47 29.83 -2.42
N ASP A 514 -7.34 30.83 -2.59
CA ASP A 514 -8.71 30.62 -3.07
C ASP A 514 -8.82 30.61 -4.61
N GLY A 515 -7.68 30.68 -5.31
CA GLY A 515 -7.59 30.80 -6.76
C GLY A 515 -7.61 32.25 -7.29
N SER A 516 -7.76 33.24 -6.42
CA SER A 516 -7.72 34.68 -6.73
C SER A 516 -6.81 35.47 -5.76
N ARG A 517 -6.78 35.06 -4.49
CA ARG A 517 -5.98 35.67 -3.41
C ARG A 517 -5.43 34.57 -2.50
N TRP A 518 -4.30 34.89 -1.87
CA TRP A 518 -3.80 34.14 -0.72
C TRP A 518 -4.54 34.62 0.53
N VAL A 519 -5.43 33.79 1.05
CA VAL A 519 -6.26 34.10 2.21
C VAL A 519 -5.52 33.67 3.47
N SER A 520 -5.42 34.56 4.46
CA SER A 520 -4.85 34.20 5.76
C SER A 520 -5.79 33.20 6.44
N VAL A 521 -5.25 32.07 6.86
CA VAL A 521 -5.99 31.03 7.59
C VAL A 521 -5.33 30.79 8.95
N LYS A 522 -6.07 30.20 9.89
CA LYS A 522 -5.48 29.70 11.14
C LYS A 522 -4.84 28.33 10.94
N GLU A 523 -5.45 27.52 10.10
CA GLU A 523 -5.00 26.18 9.74
C GLU A 523 -5.47 25.83 8.32
N PHE A 524 -4.81 24.86 7.70
CA PHE A 524 -5.15 24.40 6.36
C PHE A 524 -6.39 23.50 6.32
N ALA A 525 -7.16 23.58 5.24
CA ALA A 525 -8.30 22.69 5.00
C ALA A 525 -7.88 21.25 4.60
N PHE A 526 -6.58 20.99 4.49
CA PHE A 526 -5.99 19.72 4.05
C PHE A 526 -4.86 19.26 4.99
N ASN A 527 -4.48 17.99 4.85
CA ASN A 527 -3.28 17.41 5.43
C ASN A 527 -2.26 17.14 4.31
N VAL A 528 -0.98 17.06 4.67
CA VAL A 528 0.10 16.70 3.75
C VAL A 528 0.97 15.61 4.34
N ALA A 529 1.53 14.76 3.49
CA ALA A 529 2.61 13.87 3.89
C ALA A 529 3.86 14.69 4.25
N ARG A 530 4.45 14.41 5.42
CA ARG A 530 5.74 14.99 5.83
C ARG A 530 6.88 14.09 5.37
N LYS A 531 8.07 14.66 5.14
CA LYS A 531 9.29 13.87 4.96
C LYS A 531 9.60 13.09 6.26
N PRO A 532 9.69 11.75 6.23
CA PRO A 532 10.15 10.99 7.39
C PRO A 532 11.62 11.28 7.72
N GLN A 533 11.94 11.39 9.01
CA GLN A 533 13.31 11.48 9.51
C GLN A 533 13.99 10.10 9.50
N HIS A 534 13.25 9.07 9.92
CA HIS A 534 13.67 7.67 9.82
C HIS A 534 12.53 6.85 9.24
N GLN A 535 12.88 5.86 8.42
CA GLN A 535 11.91 4.95 7.78
C GLN A 535 12.22 3.50 8.09
N GLY A 536 11.17 2.70 8.27
CA GLY A 536 11.28 1.27 8.48
C GLY A 536 12.00 0.87 9.78
N ILE A 537 11.82 1.65 10.84
CA ILE A 537 12.38 1.37 12.17
C ILE A 537 11.28 0.92 13.14
N ARG A 538 11.68 0.39 14.31
CA ARG A 538 10.72 0.14 15.40
C ARG A 538 10.15 1.45 15.92
N VAL A 539 8.82 1.54 16.02
CA VAL A 539 8.14 2.73 16.52
C VAL A 539 7.17 2.40 17.66
N THR A 540 7.05 3.37 18.54
CA THR A 540 5.98 3.49 19.53
C THR A 540 4.96 4.48 18.98
N THR A 541 3.78 3.99 18.58
CA THR A 541 2.69 4.80 18.06
C THR A 541 1.79 5.25 19.21
N LEU A 542 1.67 6.56 19.40
CA LEU A 542 0.87 7.20 20.44
C LEU A 542 -0.42 7.71 19.81
N VAL A 543 -1.57 7.33 20.39
CA VAL A 543 -2.90 7.68 19.85
C VAL A 543 -3.84 8.15 20.96
N GLY A 544 -4.82 8.97 20.59
CA GLY A 544 -5.89 9.37 21.48
C GLY A 544 -6.75 10.49 20.95
N TYR A 545 -7.58 11.04 21.82
CA TYR A 545 -8.48 12.14 21.53
C TYR A 545 -8.11 13.37 22.35
N TYR A 546 -8.26 14.55 21.77
CA TYR A 546 -8.05 15.80 22.48
C TYR A 546 -9.04 16.88 22.01
N ASP A 547 -9.45 17.72 22.94
CA ASP A 547 -10.27 18.89 22.64
C ASP A 547 -9.41 20.16 22.65
N PRO A 548 -9.17 20.81 21.48
CA PRO A 548 -8.48 22.09 21.42
C PRO A 548 -9.15 23.20 22.26
N GLU A 549 -10.46 23.09 22.50
CA GLU A 549 -11.21 24.05 23.31
C GLU A 549 -11.27 23.69 24.80
N ALA A 550 -10.73 22.53 25.19
CA ALA A 550 -10.72 22.02 26.56
C ALA A 550 -12.12 21.98 27.23
N LYS A 551 -13.18 21.65 26.49
CA LYS A 551 -14.55 21.45 27.02
C LYS A 551 -14.93 19.98 27.17
N ILE A 552 -14.33 19.10 26.37
CA ILE A 552 -14.42 17.64 26.50
C ILE A 552 -13.08 17.15 27.05
N ASP A 553 -13.14 16.28 28.06
CA ASP A 553 -11.94 15.72 28.70
C ASP A 553 -11.13 14.92 27.67
N SER A 554 -9.90 15.37 27.45
CA SER A 554 -8.97 14.74 26.51
C SER A 554 -8.44 13.42 27.07
N TYR A 555 -8.12 12.46 26.20
CA TYR A 555 -7.71 11.12 26.62
C TYR A 555 -6.61 10.54 25.74
N VAL A 556 -5.50 10.14 26.38
CA VAL A 556 -4.37 9.44 25.76
C VAL A 556 -4.54 7.94 25.98
N TYR A 557 -4.52 7.13 24.92
CA TYR A 557 -4.57 5.67 25.02
C TYR A 557 -3.20 5.05 25.35
N PRO A 558 -3.15 3.77 25.79
CA PRO A 558 -1.87 3.08 25.94
C PRO A 558 -1.15 3.06 24.59
N ALA A 559 0.18 3.14 24.63
CA ALA A 559 0.98 3.12 23.42
C ALA A 559 0.80 1.82 22.64
N LEU A 560 0.90 1.93 21.31
CA LEU A 560 1.01 0.80 20.41
C LEU A 560 2.49 0.63 20.03
N HIS A 561 2.95 -0.61 19.87
CA HIS A 561 4.35 -0.88 19.55
C HIS A 561 4.45 -1.80 18.33
N CYS A 562 5.36 -1.51 17.40
CA CYS A 562 5.55 -2.33 16.21
C CYS A 562 7.01 -2.43 15.75
N ALA A 563 7.23 -3.30 14.77
CA ALA A 563 8.56 -3.60 14.25
C ALA A 563 9.02 -2.64 13.15
N TYR A 564 8.09 -2.00 12.42
CA TYR A 564 8.36 -1.21 11.22
C TYR A 564 7.44 0.01 11.14
N GLY A 565 8.03 1.20 11.06
CA GLY A 565 7.29 2.44 10.89
C GLY A 565 8.22 3.63 10.67
N ASN A 566 7.59 4.79 10.46
CA ASN A 566 8.28 6.02 10.14
C ASN A 566 8.20 7.02 11.29
N THR A 567 9.28 7.74 11.55
CA THR A 567 9.33 8.84 12.54
C THR A 567 9.61 10.16 11.86
N PHE A 568 9.26 11.26 12.51
CA PHE A 568 9.30 12.60 11.94
C PHE A 568 10.00 13.57 12.89
N GLU A 569 10.58 14.61 12.31
CA GLU A 569 11.18 15.69 13.11
C GLU A 569 10.12 16.35 14.00
N ASN A 570 10.51 16.65 15.23
CA ASN A 570 9.68 17.43 16.14
C ASN A 570 9.60 18.89 15.68
N ASN A 571 8.52 19.56 16.07
CA ASN A 571 8.33 20.97 15.78
C ASN A 571 9.28 21.84 16.62
N ARG A 572 9.66 23.00 16.06
CA ARG A 572 10.47 24.00 16.74
C ARG A 572 9.70 24.65 17.89
N ASP A 573 10.40 24.92 18.98
CA ASP A 573 9.85 25.56 20.17
C ASP A 573 9.17 26.91 19.87
N ALA A 574 9.80 27.74 19.03
CA ALA A 574 9.23 29.02 18.60
C ALA A 574 7.84 28.89 17.96
N GLU A 575 7.61 27.80 17.22
CA GLU A 575 6.32 27.52 16.61
C GLU A 575 5.34 26.89 17.61
N VAL A 576 5.84 25.93 18.41
CA VAL A 576 5.04 25.20 19.40
C VAL A 576 4.40 26.16 20.42
N PHE A 577 5.20 27.03 21.02
CA PHE A 577 4.72 27.92 22.07
C PHE A 577 3.80 29.03 21.53
N LYS A 578 4.00 29.48 20.29
CA LYS A 578 3.10 30.45 19.66
C LYS A 578 1.72 29.86 19.33
N ARG A 579 1.66 28.58 18.99
CA ARG A 579 0.37 27.91 18.71
C ARG A 579 -0.33 27.40 19.96
N GLY A 580 0.43 27.03 20.99
CA GLY A 580 -0.09 26.55 22.28
C GLY A 580 -0.82 25.19 22.22
N HIS A 581 -0.86 24.51 21.08
CA HIS A 581 -1.53 23.20 20.92
C HIS A 581 -0.53 22.17 20.42
N TYR A 582 -0.13 21.25 21.29
CA TYR A 582 0.94 20.29 21.00
C TYR A 582 0.90 19.06 21.91
N ALA A 583 1.52 17.99 21.46
CA ALA A 583 1.91 16.86 22.30
C ALA A 583 3.38 17.00 22.68
N GLU A 584 3.69 16.76 23.94
CA GLU A 584 5.04 16.70 24.50
C GLU A 584 5.32 15.28 24.98
N ILE A 585 6.41 14.68 24.50
CA ILE A 585 6.85 13.33 24.88
C ILE A 585 8.21 13.44 25.53
N THR A 586 8.37 12.80 26.70
CA THR A 586 9.66 12.68 27.39
C THR A 586 10.13 11.23 27.48
N ASN A 587 11.43 11.07 27.73
CA ASN A 587 12.00 9.81 28.17
C ASN A 587 12.70 9.94 29.53
N SER A 588 13.24 8.82 30.03
CA SER A 588 13.94 8.76 31.32
C SER A 588 15.25 9.55 31.37
N LYS A 589 15.80 9.98 30.22
CA LYS A 589 17.00 10.80 30.12
C LYS A 589 16.71 12.31 30.18
N GLY A 590 15.43 12.70 30.22
CA GLY A 590 15.02 14.10 30.13
C GLY A 590 15.06 14.66 28.72
N GLU A 591 15.21 13.82 27.69
CA GLU A 591 15.05 14.23 26.30
C GLU A 591 13.57 14.46 25.98
N LEU A 592 13.30 15.35 25.03
CA LEU A 592 11.95 15.84 24.77
C LEU A 592 11.66 15.92 23.26
N LEU A 593 10.45 15.53 22.87
CA LEU A 593 9.89 15.75 21.53
C LEU A 593 8.58 16.53 21.64
N ARG A 594 8.38 17.51 20.76
CA ARG A 594 7.14 18.30 20.66
C ARG A 594 6.53 18.22 19.27
N PHE A 595 5.26 17.84 19.18
CA PHE A 595 4.54 17.75 17.90
C PHE A 595 3.32 18.66 17.92
N LEU A 596 3.23 19.55 16.94
CA LEU A 596 2.09 20.44 16.82
C LEU A 596 0.81 19.67 16.53
N LEU A 597 -0.22 20.00 17.31
CA LEU A 597 -1.57 19.53 17.09
C LEU A 597 -2.41 20.65 16.46
N ARG A 598 -3.63 20.32 16.05
CA ARG A 598 -4.57 21.31 15.53
C ARG A 598 -5.16 22.13 16.68
N SER A 599 -5.29 23.43 16.48
CA SER A 599 -5.76 24.41 17.47
C SER A 599 -7.26 24.65 17.42
N GLU A 600 -7.97 24.03 16.48
CA GLU A 600 -9.43 24.15 16.35
C GLU A 600 -10.05 22.74 16.25
N ARG A 601 -11.26 22.58 16.80
CA ARG A 601 -12.05 21.37 16.57
C ARG A 601 -12.41 21.28 15.10
N LEU A 602 -12.22 20.12 14.51
CA LEU A 602 -12.62 19.85 13.13
C LEU A 602 -14.09 19.42 13.02
N ASP A 603 -14.66 18.96 14.11
CA ASP A 603 -16.10 18.78 14.27
C ASP A 603 -16.52 19.39 15.61
N LYS A 604 -17.56 20.22 15.59
CA LYS A 604 -18.03 20.94 16.79
C LYS A 604 -18.44 20.01 17.94
N ASN A 605 -18.88 18.78 17.65
CA ASN A 605 -19.42 17.84 18.62
C ASN A 605 -18.38 16.84 19.14
N PHE A 606 -17.21 16.78 18.52
CA PHE A 606 -16.24 15.72 18.78
C PHE A 606 -14.84 16.29 18.99
N MET A 607 -14.08 15.64 19.87
CA MET A 607 -12.64 15.83 19.99
C MET A 607 -11.94 15.55 18.66
N ASN A 608 -10.78 16.17 18.46
CA ASN A 608 -9.85 15.75 17.42
C ASN A 608 -9.14 14.47 17.85
N ARG A 609 -8.61 13.71 16.89
CA ARG A 609 -7.73 12.57 17.14
C ARG A 609 -6.28 12.99 16.95
N PHE A 610 -5.37 12.52 17.80
CA PHE A 610 -3.92 12.60 17.57
C PHE A 610 -3.31 11.22 17.30
N HIS A 611 -2.22 11.20 16.54
CA HIS A 611 -1.50 9.98 16.15
C HIS A 611 -0.05 10.33 15.83
N LEU A 612 0.89 9.76 16.60
CA LEU A 612 2.30 10.14 16.58
C LEU A 612 3.18 8.89 16.58
N ASN A 613 4.20 8.83 15.74
CA ASN A 613 5.24 7.81 15.82
C ASN A 613 6.50 8.37 16.47
N VAL A 614 6.93 7.75 17.55
CA VAL A 614 8.22 8.01 18.21
C VAL A 614 9.10 6.77 18.05
N ALA A 615 10.40 6.94 17.84
CA ALA A 615 11.31 5.81 17.74
C ALA A 615 11.28 4.99 19.03
N THR A 616 11.16 3.66 18.96
CA THR A 616 11.20 2.82 20.17
C THR A 616 12.53 2.98 20.91
N SER A 617 13.62 3.28 20.20
CA SER A 617 14.93 3.58 20.77
C SER A 617 15.00 4.88 21.57
N PHE A 618 14.07 5.83 21.35
CA PHE A 618 13.90 7.00 22.22
C PHE A 618 13.39 6.60 23.61
N ALA A 619 12.76 5.43 23.73
CA ALA A 619 12.20 4.89 24.97
C ALA A 619 11.25 5.89 25.67
N PRO A 620 10.16 6.31 25.01
CA PRO A 620 9.24 7.30 25.57
C PRO A 620 8.61 6.78 26.86
N THR A 621 8.59 7.60 27.91
CA THR A 621 8.05 7.23 29.23
C THR A 621 6.80 8.01 29.59
N HIS A 622 6.60 9.21 29.03
CA HIS A 622 5.41 10.04 29.29
C HIS A 622 5.00 10.81 28.04
N ILE A 623 3.69 11.07 27.92
CA ILE A 623 3.12 12.02 26.98
C ILE A 623 2.19 12.99 27.72
N THR A 624 2.25 14.27 27.38
CA THR A 624 1.31 15.31 27.81
C THR A 624 0.76 16.05 26.60
N ILE A 625 -0.55 16.24 26.56
CA ILE A 625 -1.26 17.02 25.54
C ILE A 625 -1.54 18.40 26.11
N PHE A 626 -1.18 19.44 25.35
CA PHE A 626 -1.42 20.83 25.69
C PHE A 626 -2.44 21.46 24.74
N ALA A 627 -3.37 22.23 25.31
CA ALA A 627 -4.27 23.12 24.58
C ALA A 627 -4.17 24.53 25.19
N ASN A 628 -3.97 25.54 24.33
CA ASN A 628 -3.64 26.91 24.75
C ASN A 628 -2.52 26.98 25.83
N GLY A 629 -1.49 26.15 25.71
CA GLY A 629 -0.35 26.10 26.63
C GLY A 629 -0.65 25.46 28.00
N THR A 630 -1.87 24.98 28.23
CA THR A 630 -2.26 24.29 29.46
C THR A 630 -2.34 22.78 29.21
N ALA A 631 -1.81 21.97 30.12
CA ALA A 631 -1.90 20.51 30.02
C ALA A 631 -3.37 20.07 30.21
N VAL A 632 -3.91 19.32 29.24
CA VAL A 632 -5.30 18.83 29.22
C VAL A 632 -5.42 17.31 29.36
N ALA A 633 -4.34 16.57 29.06
CA ALA A 633 -4.26 15.14 29.30
C ALA A 633 -2.80 14.72 29.44
N SER A 634 -2.53 13.69 30.25
CA SER A 634 -1.21 13.10 30.39
C SER A 634 -1.29 11.61 30.65
N ARG A 635 -0.28 10.86 30.23
CA ARG A 635 -0.19 9.41 30.52
C ARG A 635 1.26 8.95 30.59
N GLU A 636 1.52 8.08 31.56
CA GLU A 636 2.73 7.24 31.59
C GLU A 636 2.65 6.16 30.51
N LEU A 637 3.76 5.97 29.80
CA LEU A 637 3.87 5.06 28.67
C LEU A 637 4.64 3.82 29.11
N GLN A 638 4.03 2.66 28.89
CA GLN A 638 4.70 1.39 29.12
C GLN A 638 5.68 1.11 27.98
N PRO A 639 6.83 0.46 28.28
CA PRO A 639 7.72 -0.02 27.24
C PRO A 639 7.06 -1.15 26.43
N PRO A 640 7.55 -1.43 25.21
CA PRO A 640 7.09 -2.58 24.44
C PRO A 640 7.34 -3.88 25.22
N ILE A 641 6.43 -4.84 25.09
CA ILE A 641 6.62 -6.21 25.61
C ILE A 641 7.72 -6.92 24.81
N GLY A 642 7.88 -6.55 23.53
CA GLY A 642 8.86 -7.11 22.63
C GLY A 642 8.30 -8.26 21.78
N GLY A 643 9.14 -8.79 20.89
CA GLY A 643 8.77 -9.92 20.02
C GLY A 643 8.13 -9.54 18.68
N THR A 644 7.72 -8.29 18.48
CA THR A 644 7.21 -7.83 17.17
C THR A 644 8.27 -7.94 16.07
N ARG A 645 7.83 -8.44 14.92
CA ARG A 645 8.66 -8.61 13.71
C ARG A 645 7.99 -7.95 12.51
N HIS A 646 8.75 -7.79 11.44
CA HIS A 646 8.20 -7.54 10.13
C HIS A 646 8.80 -8.54 9.14
N THR A 647 8.09 -8.78 8.06
CA THR A 647 8.58 -9.57 6.94
C THR A 647 8.60 -8.73 5.68
N GLU A 648 9.48 -9.07 4.76
CA GLU A 648 9.55 -8.49 3.43
C GLU A 648 9.50 -9.61 2.39
N ASN A 649 8.56 -9.52 1.46
CA ASN A 649 8.40 -10.45 0.35
C ASN A 649 8.60 -9.69 -0.98
N GLY A 650 9.23 -10.34 -1.96
CA GLY A 650 9.55 -9.73 -3.25
C GLY A 650 11.00 -9.25 -3.34
N ARG A 651 11.24 -8.03 -3.85
CA ARG A 651 12.60 -7.46 -3.92
C ARG A 651 13.18 -7.22 -2.52
N ALA A 652 14.45 -7.56 -2.32
CA ALA A 652 15.17 -7.26 -1.08
C ALA A 652 15.47 -5.76 -0.95
N MET A 653 15.62 -5.28 0.30
CA MET A 653 16.00 -3.89 0.61
C MET A 653 17.40 -3.49 0.18
#